data_AF-D2KFP4-F1
#
_entry.id   AF-D2KFP4-F1
#
_cell.length_a   1.000
_cell.length_b   1.000
_cell.length_c   1.000
_cell.angle_alpha   90.00
_cell.angle_beta   90.00
_cell.angle_gamma   90.00
#
_symmetry.space_group_name_H-M   'P 1'
#
loop_
_entity.id
_entity.type
_entity.pdbx_description
1 polymer ?
#
loop_
_entity_poly.entity_id
_entity_poly.type
_entity_poly.pdbx_seq_one_letter_code
_entity_poly.pdbx_strand_id
1 'polypeptide(L)'
;MSSNKKRLYQNKLKISLMLALLLIITCLIFITWPIWKSYNKSVDIMQLTSNTKPVFTLSSILPYEHEVTMGIINNPSYSNSSVNLSLNINDLPSNSNELLDDLQLLSNSFPSNNQPIFLSFLPLENTSIDDYINAFSSLKDVLKNKNLSNVQLIPYLQSGNSSHSSNYTFKKSVLKKYQNLNSSYIGLTLSSIEDLKLLNSIYNTLDSSITLVLNDVIPQNNISDSITGAETINYIYYNLAVKYPRIETIYSPYVTLTRNKWLKDIHAELLPALDTRYIHTYENLISKPWITIKSEETTSISPYTALKDYDTLSNDVELILSPDSPLLKTHKNKSKNTSYINYRINTQVFKVQSYYPYELTLDTTSLPNGINRFKALAYNNIGTIISAPSIDLIISNDNVSPRVTRLQKHYSLDQKPIYTSEYIPILMYHTIADTVVPEDENSCVETSIFESQIKSLIDNGYTPITFNDLENYLENKAGLPEKPILITMDDGYLNNYTLAYPIYKKYNIPATLFVSPYYMEQENTDRHFGFNAAREMEASGLIDIESHGYNHTPFTHLSLRDVKYHISISKGILEQNLGKRDTFTFAYPQFRNTYLTRKTLTTQGVNFQITKLAKSGTGLQSSHLKRINVPNTMSPEELIATLQSLTS
;
A
#
# COMPACT_ATOMS: atom_id res chain seq x y z
N MET A 1 -14.41 -34.70 57.68
CA MET A 1 -15.38 -34.52 56.56
C MET A 1 -15.61 -35.86 55.89
N SER A 2 -16.87 -36.25 55.63
CA SER A 2 -17.18 -37.44 54.83
C SER A 2 -16.62 -37.31 53.41
N SER A 3 -16.32 -38.44 52.75
CA SER A 3 -15.75 -38.49 51.39
C SER A 3 -16.56 -37.63 50.39
N ASN A 4 -17.89 -37.65 50.51
CA ASN A 4 -18.79 -36.80 49.71
C ASN A 4 -18.61 -35.30 49.94
N LYS A 5 -18.37 -34.86 51.19
CA LYS A 5 -18.11 -33.44 51.48
C LYS A 5 -16.77 -32.97 50.90
N LYS A 6 -15.74 -33.83 50.87
CA LYS A 6 -14.44 -33.51 50.21
C LYS A 6 -14.59 -33.36 48.70
N ARG A 7 -15.32 -34.27 48.05
CA ARG A 7 -15.58 -34.21 46.59
C ARG A 7 -16.39 -32.97 46.20
N LEU A 8 -17.38 -32.59 47.01
CA LEU A 8 -18.17 -31.38 46.78
C LEU A 8 -17.31 -30.10 46.90
N TYR A 9 -16.41 -30.06 47.88
CA TYR A 9 -15.49 -28.93 48.08
C TYR A 9 -14.48 -28.81 46.94
N GLN A 10 -13.91 -29.93 46.46
CA GLN A 10 -13.00 -29.94 45.31
C GLN A 10 -13.68 -29.48 44.02
N ASN A 11 -14.93 -29.88 43.79
CA ASN A 11 -15.69 -29.42 42.62
C ASN A 11 -16.00 -27.91 42.70
N LYS A 12 -16.37 -27.40 43.87
CA LYS A 12 -16.56 -25.94 44.07
C LYS A 12 -15.27 -25.16 43.85
N LEU A 13 -14.14 -25.69 44.31
CA LEU A 13 -12.83 -25.06 44.11
C LEU A 13 -12.44 -25.04 42.62
N LYS A 14 -12.65 -26.13 41.88
CA LYS A 14 -12.42 -26.19 40.43
C LYS A 14 -13.28 -25.19 39.65
N ILE A 15 -14.57 -25.10 39.98
CA ILE A 15 -15.50 -24.15 39.34
C ILE A 15 -15.06 -22.71 39.64
N SER A 16 -14.67 -22.42 40.89
CA SER A 16 -14.19 -21.10 41.28
C SER A 16 -12.88 -20.71 40.58
N LEU A 17 -11.94 -21.65 40.42
CA LEU A 17 -10.71 -21.46 39.64
C LEU A 17 -10.99 -21.23 38.15
N MET A 18 -11.93 -21.98 37.54
CA MET A 18 -12.32 -21.77 36.14
C MET A 18 -12.97 -20.40 35.93
N LEU A 19 -13.84 -19.97 36.85
CA LEU A 19 -14.47 -18.64 36.79
C LEU A 19 -13.43 -17.53 36.95
N ALA A 20 -12.47 -17.68 37.87
CA ALA A 20 -11.37 -16.73 38.02
C ALA A 20 -10.51 -16.64 36.76
N LEU A 21 -10.19 -17.78 36.13
CA LEU A 21 -9.43 -17.82 34.87
C LEU A 21 -10.21 -17.14 33.72
N LEU A 22 -11.52 -17.39 33.61
CA LEU A 22 -12.39 -16.75 32.62
C LEU A 22 -12.47 -15.23 32.84
N LEU A 23 -12.52 -14.79 34.10
CA LEU A 23 -12.53 -13.37 34.45
C LEU A 23 -11.19 -12.70 34.10
N ILE A 24 -10.06 -13.37 34.35
CA ILE A 24 -8.74 -12.90 33.94
C ILE A 24 -8.63 -12.82 32.42
N ILE A 25 -9.10 -13.83 31.68
CA ILE A 25 -9.11 -13.83 30.21
C ILE A 25 -9.98 -12.70 29.67
N THR A 26 -11.18 -12.50 30.22
CA THR A 26 -12.08 -11.42 29.80
C THR A 26 -11.51 -10.04 30.13
N CYS A 27 -10.93 -9.84 31.31
CA CYS A 27 -10.20 -8.62 31.65
C CYS A 27 -9.01 -8.39 30.70
N LEU A 28 -8.23 -9.42 30.39
CA LEU A 28 -7.14 -9.35 29.40
C LEU A 28 -7.68 -8.96 28.03
N ILE A 29 -8.80 -9.54 27.58
CA ILE A 29 -9.45 -9.15 26.33
C ILE A 29 -9.88 -7.68 26.39
N PHE A 30 -10.53 -7.21 27.46
CA PHE A 30 -10.96 -5.81 27.56
C PHE A 30 -9.82 -4.81 27.71
N ILE A 31 -8.70 -5.19 28.33
CA ILE A 31 -7.50 -4.36 28.45
C ILE A 31 -6.74 -4.32 27.10
N THR A 32 -6.68 -5.46 26.41
CA THR A 32 -5.96 -5.57 25.13
C THR A 32 -6.79 -5.15 23.93
N TRP A 33 -8.12 -5.15 24.00
CA TRP A 33 -9.02 -4.80 22.89
C TRP A 33 -8.85 -3.36 22.38
N PRO A 34 -8.75 -2.32 23.24
CA PRO A 34 -8.43 -0.96 22.81
C PRO A 34 -7.04 -0.88 22.17
N ILE A 35 -6.08 -1.64 22.70
CA ILE A 35 -4.72 -1.72 22.19
C ILE A 35 -4.74 -2.36 20.79
N TRP A 36 -5.44 -3.48 20.62
CA TRP A 36 -5.64 -4.22 19.37
C TRP A 36 -6.35 -3.35 18.32
N LYS A 37 -7.37 -2.59 18.73
CA LYS A 37 -8.07 -1.62 17.87
C LYS A 37 -7.21 -0.41 17.50
N SER A 38 -6.18 -0.08 18.28
CA SER A 38 -5.23 0.99 17.98
C SER A 38 -4.08 0.54 17.07
N TYR A 39 -3.67 -0.73 17.15
CA TYR A 39 -2.63 -1.32 16.30
C TYR A 39 -3.10 -1.66 14.89
N ASN A 40 -4.41 -1.82 14.67
CA ASN A 40 -5.02 -2.15 13.37
C ASN A 40 -5.81 -0.97 12.77
N LYS A 41 -5.22 0.23 12.72
CA LYS A 41 -5.76 1.26 11.80
C LYS A 41 -5.13 1.00 10.44
N SER A 42 -5.80 0.18 9.64
CA SER A 42 -5.50 0.05 8.21
C SER A 42 -5.50 1.44 7.58
N VAL A 43 -4.61 1.65 6.62
CA VAL A 43 -4.54 2.90 5.86
C VAL A 43 -5.78 3.08 4.96
N ASP A 44 -6.55 2.00 4.75
CA ASP A 44 -7.66 1.90 3.81
C ASP A 44 -7.23 2.31 2.39
N ILE A 45 -6.06 1.81 1.98
CA ILE A 45 -5.53 1.99 0.62
C ILE A 45 -5.97 0.85 -0.28
N MET A 46 -6.23 1.16 -1.54
CA MET A 46 -6.73 0.22 -2.54
C MET A 46 -5.82 0.24 -3.77
N GLN A 47 -5.62 -0.92 -4.39
CA GLN A 47 -4.81 -1.10 -5.58
C GLN A 47 -5.70 -1.24 -6.82
N LEU A 48 -5.34 -0.57 -7.92
CA LEU A 48 -5.96 -0.78 -9.22
C LEU A 48 -5.62 -2.18 -9.73
N THR A 49 -6.63 -2.95 -10.11
CA THR A 49 -6.42 -4.32 -10.60
C THR A 49 -5.87 -4.33 -12.03
N SER A 50 -4.97 -5.25 -12.34
CA SER A 50 -4.34 -5.34 -13.67
C SER A 50 -5.32 -5.71 -14.79
N ASN A 51 -6.43 -6.38 -14.46
CA ASN A 51 -7.49 -6.76 -15.41
C ASN A 51 -8.70 -5.82 -15.35
N THR A 52 -8.47 -4.55 -14.98
CA THR A 52 -9.53 -3.54 -14.90
C THR A 52 -10.26 -3.42 -16.24
N LYS A 53 -11.59 -3.54 -16.19
CA LYS A 53 -12.50 -3.25 -17.31
C LYS A 53 -13.28 -1.96 -17.03
N PRO A 54 -13.84 -1.31 -18.07
CA PRO A 54 -14.73 -0.17 -17.88
C PRO A 54 -15.88 -0.49 -16.93
N VAL A 55 -16.12 0.38 -15.95
CA VAL A 55 -17.20 0.26 -14.96
C VAL A 55 -18.39 1.10 -15.39
N PHE A 56 -18.13 2.27 -16.00
CA PHE A 56 -19.17 3.08 -16.63
C PHE A 56 -18.70 3.68 -17.95
N THR A 57 -19.68 3.91 -18.83
CA THR A 57 -19.54 4.71 -20.03
C THR A 57 -19.76 6.18 -19.69
N LEU A 58 -18.81 7.03 -20.07
CA LEU A 58 -18.97 8.48 -20.01
C LEU A 58 -19.49 8.97 -21.38
N SER A 59 -20.73 9.45 -21.40
CA SER A 59 -21.44 9.85 -22.61
C SER A 59 -21.97 11.28 -22.49
N SER A 60 -22.56 11.77 -23.57
CA SER A 60 -23.21 13.07 -23.63
C SER A 60 -24.72 12.90 -23.63
N ILE A 61 -25.42 13.82 -22.95
CA ILE A 61 -26.86 14.04 -23.06
C ILE A 61 -27.07 15.36 -23.78
N LEU A 62 -27.94 15.38 -24.79
CA LEU A 62 -28.18 16.55 -25.64
C LEU A 62 -29.60 17.07 -25.41
N PRO A 63 -29.84 18.38 -25.37
CA PRO A 63 -31.20 18.90 -25.32
C PRO A 63 -31.99 18.46 -26.55
N TYR A 64 -33.27 18.14 -26.36
CA TYR A 64 -34.16 17.91 -27.48
C TYR A 64 -34.51 19.26 -28.14
N GLU A 65 -33.96 19.45 -29.34
CA GLU A 65 -34.28 20.55 -30.24
C GLU A 65 -34.29 19.97 -31.67
N HIS A 66 -35.12 20.55 -32.55
CA HIS A 66 -35.22 20.11 -33.94
C HIS A 66 -33.86 20.17 -34.66
N GLU A 67 -33.11 21.26 -34.46
CA GLU A 67 -31.78 21.43 -35.08
C GLU A 67 -30.77 20.37 -34.62
N VAL A 68 -30.77 20.03 -33.32
CA VAL A 68 -29.94 18.97 -32.75
C VAL A 68 -30.30 17.62 -33.37
N THR A 69 -31.59 17.30 -33.43
CA THR A 69 -32.11 16.08 -34.04
C THR A 69 -31.68 15.95 -35.50
N MET A 70 -31.92 16.99 -36.30
CA MET A 70 -31.56 16.98 -37.72
C MET A 70 -30.04 16.90 -37.92
N GLY A 71 -29.25 17.52 -37.05
CA GLY A 71 -27.81 17.39 -37.06
C GLY A 71 -27.31 15.96 -36.85
N ILE A 72 -27.94 15.22 -35.91
CA ILE A 72 -27.65 13.80 -35.64
C ILE A 72 -28.01 12.94 -36.85
N ILE A 73 -29.19 13.14 -37.43
CA ILE A 73 -29.66 12.39 -38.62
C ILE A 73 -28.74 12.63 -39.81
N ASN A 74 -28.32 13.87 -40.03
CA ASN A 74 -27.47 14.24 -41.16
C ASN A 74 -26.01 13.77 -41.00
N ASN A 75 -25.57 13.45 -39.77
CA ASN A 75 -24.20 13.05 -39.47
C ASN A 75 -24.12 11.78 -38.60
N PRO A 76 -24.66 10.63 -39.06
CA PRO A 76 -24.76 9.40 -38.27
C PRO A 76 -23.40 8.73 -38.01
N SER A 77 -22.37 9.07 -38.79
CA SER A 77 -21.01 8.51 -38.67
C SER A 77 -20.30 8.88 -37.35
N TYR A 78 -20.80 9.90 -36.63
CA TYR A 78 -20.27 10.30 -35.33
C TYR A 78 -20.88 9.52 -34.15
N SER A 79 -21.94 8.74 -34.38
CA SER A 79 -22.59 7.92 -33.36
C SER A 79 -22.18 6.44 -33.50
N ASN A 80 -21.00 6.08 -33.00
CA ASN A 80 -20.71 4.67 -32.66
C ASN A 80 -21.42 4.25 -31.33
N SER A 81 -22.40 5.03 -30.88
CA SER A 81 -23.07 4.94 -29.59
C SER A 81 -24.55 5.31 -29.73
N SER A 82 -25.35 4.96 -28.72
CA SER A 82 -26.74 5.40 -28.59
C SER A 82 -26.91 6.92 -28.61
N VAL A 83 -28.02 7.37 -29.22
CA VAL A 83 -28.45 8.78 -29.20
C VAL A 83 -29.08 9.06 -27.84
N ASN A 84 -28.62 10.09 -27.13
CA ASN A 84 -29.12 10.43 -25.80
C ASN A 84 -29.65 11.88 -25.80
N LEU A 85 -30.97 12.03 -25.79
CA LEU A 85 -31.67 13.30 -25.75
C LEU A 85 -32.21 13.58 -24.35
N SER A 86 -32.39 14.84 -23.97
CA SER A 86 -33.08 15.28 -22.77
C SER A 86 -34.26 16.19 -23.10
N LEU A 87 -35.39 15.93 -22.46
CA LEU A 87 -36.62 16.70 -22.59
C LEU A 87 -37.09 17.15 -21.21
N ASN A 88 -37.37 18.44 -21.03
CA ASN A 88 -38.00 18.92 -19.80
C ASN A 88 -39.51 18.75 -19.88
N ILE A 89 -40.16 18.54 -18.73
CA ILE A 89 -41.62 18.36 -18.66
C ILE A 89 -42.43 19.50 -19.29
N ASN A 90 -41.95 20.74 -19.28
CA ASN A 90 -42.66 21.89 -19.86
C ASN A 90 -42.52 22.01 -21.38
N ASP A 91 -41.62 21.24 -22.01
CA ASP A 91 -41.42 21.27 -23.45
C ASP A 91 -42.46 20.38 -24.18
N LEU A 92 -43.14 19.49 -23.44
CA LEU A 92 -44.18 18.61 -23.97
C LEU A 92 -45.40 19.32 -24.57
N PRO A 93 -46.05 20.30 -23.91
CA PRO A 93 -47.32 20.84 -24.39
C PRO A 93 -47.19 21.67 -25.66
N SER A 94 -46.06 22.36 -25.86
CA SER A 94 -45.85 23.28 -26.98
C SER A 94 -45.44 22.56 -28.28
N ASN A 95 -44.71 21.44 -28.17
CA ASN A 95 -44.05 20.78 -29.32
C ASN A 95 -44.32 19.27 -29.42
N SER A 96 -45.40 18.74 -28.82
CA SER A 96 -45.62 17.28 -28.75
C SER A 96 -45.68 16.57 -30.12
N ASN A 97 -46.29 17.18 -31.14
CA ASN A 97 -46.32 16.57 -32.47
C ASN A 97 -44.96 16.62 -33.17
N GLU A 98 -44.26 17.76 -33.09
CA GLU A 98 -42.92 17.94 -33.66
C GLU A 98 -41.91 16.98 -33.03
N LEU A 99 -41.94 16.83 -31.69
CA LEU A 99 -41.18 15.82 -30.95
C LEU A 99 -41.40 14.41 -31.48
N LEU A 100 -42.65 14.01 -31.70
CA LEU A 100 -42.95 12.66 -32.17
C LEU A 100 -42.50 12.44 -33.61
N ASP A 101 -42.64 13.45 -34.47
CA ASP A 101 -42.21 13.38 -35.87
C ASP A 101 -40.67 13.31 -35.96
N ASP A 102 -39.98 14.14 -35.18
CA ASP A 102 -38.52 14.14 -35.05
C ASP A 102 -38.00 12.80 -34.52
N LEU A 103 -38.60 12.27 -33.45
CA LEU A 103 -38.23 10.97 -32.88
C LEU A 103 -38.53 9.83 -33.85
N GLN A 104 -39.57 9.93 -34.67
CA GLN A 104 -39.85 8.95 -35.72
C GLN A 104 -38.78 8.99 -36.82
N LEU A 105 -38.34 10.17 -37.24
CA LEU A 105 -37.25 10.34 -38.21
C LEU A 105 -35.93 9.79 -37.67
N LEU A 106 -35.59 10.10 -36.42
CA LEU A 106 -34.44 9.52 -35.71
C LEU A 106 -34.55 8.00 -35.64
N SER A 107 -35.69 7.48 -35.19
CA SER A 107 -35.95 6.04 -35.05
C SER A 107 -35.77 5.29 -36.37
N ASN A 108 -36.24 5.87 -37.48
CA ASN A 108 -36.08 5.30 -38.81
C ASN A 108 -34.62 5.31 -39.28
N SER A 109 -33.85 6.32 -38.84
CA SER A 109 -32.43 6.47 -39.18
C SER A 109 -31.53 5.54 -38.35
N PHE A 110 -31.96 5.14 -37.15
CA PHE A 110 -31.24 4.25 -36.23
C PHE A 110 -32.09 3.04 -35.79
N PRO A 111 -32.24 1.99 -36.64
CA PRO A 111 -33.10 0.85 -36.34
C PRO A 111 -32.66 0.02 -35.13
N SER A 112 -33.65 -0.47 -34.39
CA SER A 112 -33.64 -1.14 -33.07
C SER A 112 -32.60 -2.22 -32.80
N ASN A 113 -31.97 -2.81 -33.81
CA ASN A 113 -31.07 -3.94 -33.60
C ASN A 113 -29.64 -3.54 -33.21
N ASN A 114 -29.22 -2.27 -33.35
CA ASN A 114 -27.84 -1.87 -33.02
C ASN A 114 -27.67 -0.61 -32.15
N GLN A 115 -28.65 0.31 -32.03
CA GLN A 115 -28.50 1.55 -31.22
C GLN A 115 -29.85 2.06 -30.68
N PRO A 116 -30.18 1.91 -29.38
CA PRO A 116 -31.37 2.53 -28.80
C PRO A 116 -31.22 4.07 -28.73
N ILE A 117 -32.35 4.78 -28.78
CA ILE A 117 -32.45 6.22 -28.55
C ILE A 117 -32.89 6.42 -27.11
N PHE A 118 -32.05 6.95 -26.26
CA PHE A 118 -32.40 7.29 -24.88
C PHE A 118 -33.01 8.68 -24.83
N LEU A 119 -34.23 8.78 -24.29
CA LEU A 119 -34.91 10.04 -24.05
C LEU A 119 -35.03 10.26 -22.53
N SER A 120 -34.15 11.08 -21.99
CA SER A 120 -34.12 11.46 -20.58
C SER A 120 -35.20 12.49 -20.30
N PHE A 121 -36.16 12.13 -19.46
CA PHE A 121 -37.23 13.03 -19.04
C PHE A 121 -36.85 13.71 -17.73
N LEU A 122 -36.58 15.02 -17.79
CA LEU A 122 -36.05 15.79 -16.67
C LEU A 122 -37.18 16.51 -15.89
N PRO A 123 -37.22 16.39 -14.55
CA PRO A 123 -38.18 17.11 -13.72
C PRO A 123 -37.78 18.58 -13.56
N LEU A 124 -38.75 19.44 -13.24
CA LEU A 124 -38.52 20.83 -12.86
C LEU A 124 -38.70 21.05 -11.35
N GLU A 125 -38.08 22.10 -10.82
CA GLU A 125 -38.05 22.40 -9.37
C GLU A 125 -39.45 22.52 -8.72
N ASN A 126 -40.48 22.86 -9.50
CA ASN A 126 -41.84 23.14 -8.99
C ASN A 126 -42.92 22.14 -9.42
N THR A 127 -42.58 21.09 -10.17
CA THR A 127 -43.55 20.05 -10.57
C THR A 127 -43.82 19.13 -9.38
N SER A 128 -45.08 18.75 -9.12
CA SER A 128 -45.34 17.71 -8.12
C SER A 128 -44.89 16.33 -8.64
N ILE A 129 -44.47 15.43 -7.74
CA ILE A 129 -44.06 14.07 -8.11
C ILE A 129 -45.19 13.34 -8.86
N ASP A 130 -46.45 13.56 -8.48
CA ASP A 130 -47.59 12.90 -9.11
C ASP A 130 -47.86 13.45 -10.52
N ASP A 131 -47.75 14.77 -10.72
CA ASP A 131 -47.86 15.38 -12.04
C ASP A 131 -46.75 14.90 -12.99
N TYR A 132 -45.52 14.81 -12.46
CA TYR A 132 -44.38 14.28 -13.22
C TYR A 132 -44.62 12.83 -13.65
N ILE A 133 -45.08 11.97 -12.74
CA ILE A 133 -45.37 10.56 -13.02
C ILE A 133 -46.49 10.41 -14.05
N ASN A 134 -47.53 11.24 -13.96
CA ASN A 134 -48.62 11.24 -14.92
C ASN A 134 -48.16 11.68 -16.32
N ALA A 135 -47.34 12.74 -16.40
CA ALA A 135 -46.76 13.21 -17.65
C ALA A 135 -45.83 12.17 -18.29
N PHE A 136 -44.96 11.54 -17.49
CA PHE A 136 -44.08 10.46 -17.94
C PHE A 136 -44.89 9.28 -18.49
N SER A 137 -45.91 8.85 -17.75
CA SER A 137 -46.75 7.71 -18.15
C SER A 137 -47.51 8.01 -19.45
N SER A 138 -48.02 9.24 -19.58
CA SER A 138 -48.70 9.71 -20.79
C SER A 138 -47.76 9.72 -22.00
N LEU A 139 -46.55 10.25 -21.86
CA LEU A 139 -45.55 10.24 -22.95
C LEU A 139 -45.14 8.80 -23.32
N LYS A 140 -44.95 7.93 -22.32
CA LYS A 140 -44.64 6.52 -22.54
C LYS A 140 -45.72 5.81 -23.36
N ASP A 141 -47.00 6.04 -23.05
CA ASP A 141 -48.12 5.46 -23.78
C ASP A 141 -48.19 5.99 -25.22
N VAL A 142 -47.91 7.28 -25.43
CA VAL A 142 -47.84 7.88 -26.77
C VAL A 142 -46.71 7.27 -27.61
N LEU A 143 -45.50 7.13 -27.05
CA LEU A 143 -44.36 6.48 -27.74
C LEU A 143 -44.69 5.03 -28.12
N LYS A 144 -45.34 4.30 -27.21
CA LYS A 144 -45.81 2.93 -27.45
C LYS A 144 -46.84 2.87 -28.58
N ASN A 145 -47.83 3.75 -28.60
CA ASN A 145 -48.87 3.81 -29.63
C ASN A 145 -48.32 4.15 -31.03
N LYS A 146 -47.21 4.90 -31.09
CA LYS A 146 -46.48 5.22 -32.33
C LYS A 146 -45.49 4.12 -32.76
N ASN A 147 -45.42 2.99 -32.06
CA ASN A 147 -44.47 1.89 -32.30
C ASN A 147 -42.99 2.32 -32.25
N LEU A 148 -42.65 3.33 -31.45
CA LEU A 148 -41.27 3.80 -31.26
C LEU A 148 -40.52 2.95 -30.22
N SER A 149 -40.39 1.64 -30.49
CA SER A 149 -39.85 0.66 -29.52
C SER A 149 -38.34 0.77 -29.27
N ASN A 150 -37.59 1.42 -30.16
CA ASN A 150 -36.17 1.75 -29.98
C ASN A 150 -35.95 3.03 -29.16
N VAL A 151 -37.01 3.79 -28.84
CA VAL A 151 -36.93 4.96 -27.96
C VAL A 151 -37.15 4.53 -26.52
N GLN A 152 -36.11 4.64 -25.69
CA GLN A 152 -36.12 4.30 -24.28
C GLN A 152 -36.28 5.57 -23.44
N LEU A 153 -37.48 5.76 -22.87
CA LEU A 153 -37.79 6.90 -22.01
C LEU A 153 -37.24 6.65 -20.58
N ILE A 154 -36.39 7.55 -20.09
CA ILE A 154 -35.73 7.45 -18.78
C ILE A 154 -36.33 8.49 -17.81
N PRO A 155 -36.98 8.08 -16.71
CA PRO A 155 -37.45 9.01 -15.71
C PRO A 155 -36.31 9.46 -14.79
N TYR A 156 -36.14 10.76 -14.58
CA TYR A 156 -35.19 11.30 -13.59
C TYR A 156 -35.86 11.57 -12.25
N LEU A 157 -35.17 11.19 -11.17
CA LEU A 157 -35.63 11.44 -9.82
C LEU A 157 -35.60 12.93 -9.50
N GLN A 158 -36.74 13.47 -9.09
CA GLN A 158 -36.80 14.81 -8.55
C GLN A 158 -36.14 14.85 -7.17
N SER A 159 -35.03 15.58 -7.02
CA SER A 159 -34.49 15.92 -5.72
C SER A 159 -35.47 16.88 -5.05
N GLY A 160 -36.28 16.39 -4.11
CA GLY A 160 -37.25 17.24 -3.42
C GLY A 160 -36.54 18.45 -2.80
N ASN A 161 -37.08 19.65 -2.99
CA ASN A 161 -36.59 20.88 -2.36
C ASN A 161 -36.43 20.68 -0.84
N SER A 162 -35.21 20.40 -0.40
CA SER A 162 -34.82 20.48 1.00
C SER A 162 -33.46 21.12 1.10
N SER A 163 -33.42 22.42 0.78
CA SER A 163 -32.46 23.33 1.36
C SER A 163 -32.41 23.07 2.89
N HIS A 164 -31.27 22.57 3.38
CA HIS A 164 -30.80 22.70 4.76
C HIS A 164 -31.36 21.77 5.87
N SER A 165 -31.68 20.49 5.61
CA SER A 165 -31.90 19.52 6.71
C SER A 165 -30.97 18.30 6.64
N SER A 166 -30.36 17.96 7.77
CA SER A 166 -29.31 16.95 7.93
C SER A 166 -29.76 15.48 7.78
N ASN A 167 -30.98 15.21 7.30
CA ASN A 167 -31.55 13.87 7.15
C ASN A 167 -31.82 13.55 5.67
N TYR A 168 -30.76 13.27 4.93
CA TYR A 168 -30.76 12.88 3.51
C TYR A 168 -31.26 11.43 3.31
N THR A 169 -32.55 11.18 3.52
CA THR A 169 -33.16 9.90 3.15
C THR A 169 -34.24 10.13 2.11
N PHE A 170 -34.00 9.68 0.88
CA PHE A 170 -35.03 9.67 -0.14
C PHE A 170 -36.18 8.79 0.33
N LYS A 171 -37.41 9.31 0.36
CA LYS A 171 -38.56 8.57 0.87
C LYS A 171 -38.75 7.31 0.02
N LYS A 172 -38.64 6.12 0.63
CA LYS A 172 -38.85 4.83 -0.06
C LYS A 172 -40.20 4.77 -0.80
N SER A 173 -41.23 5.41 -0.25
CA SER A 173 -42.54 5.52 -0.90
C SER A 173 -42.49 6.27 -2.22
N VAL A 174 -41.64 7.29 -2.36
CA VAL A 174 -41.43 8.03 -3.60
C VAL A 174 -40.67 7.16 -4.61
N LEU A 175 -39.57 6.53 -4.20
CA LEU A 175 -38.79 5.66 -5.09
C LEU A 175 -39.65 4.53 -5.69
N LYS A 176 -40.53 3.94 -4.88
CA LYS A 176 -41.46 2.91 -5.33
C LYS A 176 -42.39 3.40 -6.45
N LYS A 177 -42.81 4.68 -6.42
CA LYS A 177 -43.62 5.25 -7.50
C LYS A 177 -42.84 5.28 -8.83
N TYR A 178 -41.55 5.62 -8.79
CA TYR A 178 -40.67 5.58 -9.98
C TYR A 178 -40.40 4.15 -10.45
N GLN A 179 -40.19 3.19 -9.54
CA GLN A 179 -40.01 1.78 -9.90
C GLN A 179 -41.24 1.18 -10.59
N ASN A 180 -42.44 1.65 -10.24
CA ASN A 180 -43.69 1.23 -10.87
C ASN A 180 -43.89 1.79 -12.30
N LEU A 181 -43.02 2.67 -12.79
CA LEU A 181 -43.09 3.19 -14.16
C LEU A 181 -42.70 2.16 -15.23
N ASN A 182 -42.27 0.94 -14.84
CA ASN A 182 -41.82 -0.13 -15.74
C ASN A 182 -40.70 0.33 -16.70
N SER A 183 -39.76 1.13 -16.20
CA SER A 183 -38.56 1.56 -16.93
C SER A 183 -37.38 0.69 -16.51
N SER A 184 -36.55 0.26 -17.47
CA SER A 184 -35.28 -0.41 -17.19
C SER A 184 -34.23 0.54 -16.63
N TYR A 185 -34.45 1.85 -16.73
CA TYR A 185 -33.53 2.89 -16.31
C TYR A 185 -34.18 3.88 -15.35
N ILE A 186 -33.41 4.41 -14.42
CA ILE A 186 -33.78 5.59 -13.62
C ILE A 186 -32.61 6.57 -13.64
N GLY A 187 -32.91 7.85 -13.87
CA GLY A 187 -31.93 8.92 -13.87
C GLY A 187 -31.80 9.62 -12.52
N LEU A 188 -30.60 10.09 -12.20
CA LEU A 188 -30.31 10.99 -11.08
C LEU A 188 -29.38 12.10 -11.54
N THR A 189 -29.70 13.35 -11.22
CA THR A 189 -28.81 14.49 -11.48
C THR A 189 -27.81 14.64 -10.33
N LEU A 190 -26.53 14.76 -10.67
CA LEU A 190 -25.45 15.10 -9.74
C LEU A 190 -25.06 16.56 -9.94
N SER A 191 -25.21 17.33 -8.88
CA SER A 191 -24.98 18.77 -8.82
C SER A 191 -24.00 19.17 -7.72
N SER A 192 -23.87 18.36 -6.66
CA SER A 192 -22.92 18.58 -5.57
C SER A 192 -22.49 17.27 -4.88
N ILE A 193 -21.57 17.37 -3.92
CA ILE A 193 -21.11 16.24 -3.11
C ILE A 193 -22.26 15.65 -2.26
N GLU A 194 -23.22 16.46 -1.86
CA GLU A 194 -24.40 16.04 -1.09
C GLU A 194 -25.23 14.99 -1.85
N ASP A 195 -25.23 15.03 -3.19
CA ASP A 195 -25.95 14.06 -4.01
C ASP A 195 -25.40 12.64 -3.88
N LEU A 196 -24.14 12.46 -3.45
CA LEU A 196 -23.61 11.13 -3.12
C LEU A 196 -24.35 10.49 -1.92
N LYS A 197 -24.82 11.28 -0.96
CA LYS A 197 -25.61 10.77 0.18
C LYS A 197 -26.96 10.27 -0.30
N LEU A 198 -27.59 11.04 -1.18
CA LEU A 198 -28.85 10.68 -1.82
C LEU A 198 -28.69 9.43 -2.67
N LEU A 199 -27.66 9.38 -3.52
CA LEU A 199 -27.29 8.23 -4.35
C LEU A 199 -27.15 6.97 -3.49
N ASN A 200 -26.46 7.04 -2.35
CA ASN A 200 -26.30 5.90 -1.47
C ASN A 200 -27.65 5.34 -0.96
N SER A 201 -28.61 6.21 -0.64
CA SER A 201 -29.96 5.79 -0.23
C SER A 201 -30.74 5.15 -1.38
N ILE A 202 -30.62 5.68 -2.58
CA ILE A 202 -31.32 5.19 -3.78
C ILE A 202 -30.73 3.85 -4.21
N TYR A 203 -29.42 3.80 -4.44
CA TYR A 203 -28.70 2.65 -4.96
C TYR A 203 -28.94 1.37 -4.15
N ASN A 204 -28.95 1.49 -2.81
CA ASN A 204 -29.18 0.35 -1.91
C ASN A 204 -30.66 -0.08 -1.81
N THR A 205 -31.59 0.75 -2.28
CA THR A 205 -33.03 0.44 -2.25
C THR A 205 -33.56 0.03 -3.64
N LEU A 206 -32.82 0.34 -4.70
CA LEU A 206 -33.22 0.10 -6.07
C LEU A 206 -33.26 -1.40 -6.40
N ASP A 207 -34.25 -1.79 -7.20
CA ASP A 207 -34.36 -3.15 -7.73
C ASP A 207 -33.10 -3.48 -8.55
N SER A 208 -32.62 -4.72 -8.46
CA SER A 208 -31.42 -5.15 -9.17
C SER A 208 -31.56 -5.09 -10.70
N SER A 209 -32.80 -5.16 -11.21
CA SER A 209 -33.14 -5.11 -12.64
C SER A 209 -33.15 -3.70 -13.23
N ILE A 210 -33.07 -2.66 -12.41
CA ILE A 210 -33.06 -1.26 -12.88
C ILE A 210 -31.62 -0.76 -12.91
N THR A 211 -31.20 -0.26 -14.07
CA THR A 211 -29.93 0.43 -14.25
C THR A 211 -30.07 1.90 -13.84
N LEU A 212 -29.11 2.40 -13.06
CA LEU A 212 -29.06 3.83 -12.72
C LEU A 212 -28.18 4.57 -13.74
N VAL A 213 -28.69 5.67 -14.27
CA VAL A 213 -27.91 6.61 -15.10
C VAL A 213 -27.75 7.93 -14.36
N LEU A 214 -26.60 8.55 -14.51
CA LEU A 214 -26.29 9.81 -13.83
C LEU A 214 -26.19 10.94 -14.84
N ASN A 215 -26.74 12.10 -14.53
CA ASN A 215 -26.50 13.34 -15.27
C ASN A 215 -25.63 14.28 -14.44
N ASP A 216 -24.39 14.48 -14.86
CA ASP A 216 -23.39 15.32 -14.19
C ASP A 216 -23.47 16.76 -14.69
N VAL A 217 -24.04 17.65 -13.87
CA VAL A 217 -24.18 19.09 -14.14
C VAL A 217 -23.29 19.94 -13.23
N ILE A 218 -22.33 19.32 -12.55
CA ILE A 218 -21.43 19.98 -11.61
C ILE A 218 -20.63 21.11 -12.25
N PRO A 219 -20.08 20.98 -13.47
CA PRO A 219 -19.41 22.08 -14.14
C PRO A 219 -20.31 23.31 -14.30
N GLN A 220 -21.60 23.12 -14.62
CA GLN A 220 -22.57 24.20 -14.82
C GLN A 220 -22.92 24.93 -13.51
N ASN A 221 -22.90 24.23 -12.38
CA ASN A 221 -23.25 24.81 -11.09
C ASN A 221 -22.05 25.44 -10.35
N ASN A 222 -20.81 25.07 -10.71
CA ASN A 222 -19.58 25.51 -10.02
C ASN A 222 -18.65 26.34 -10.91
N ILE A 223 -19.22 27.05 -11.88
CA ILE A 223 -18.49 27.86 -12.85
C ILE A 223 -17.63 28.93 -12.17
N SER A 224 -18.15 29.50 -11.08
CA SER A 224 -17.50 30.58 -10.33
C SER A 224 -16.29 30.13 -9.51
N ASP A 225 -16.15 28.82 -9.23
CA ASP A 225 -15.02 28.24 -8.51
C ASP A 225 -14.60 26.90 -9.13
N SER A 226 -13.79 27.00 -10.18
CA SER A 226 -13.29 25.85 -10.92
C SER A 226 -12.33 24.94 -10.16
N ILE A 227 -11.73 25.39 -9.05
CA ILE A 227 -10.94 24.51 -8.18
C ILE A 227 -11.90 23.56 -7.46
N THR A 228 -12.86 24.13 -6.74
CA THR A 228 -13.83 23.36 -5.96
C THR A 228 -14.64 22.43 -6.86
N GLY A 229 -15.01 22.87 -8.06
CA GLY A 229 -15.70 22.02 -9.03
C GLY A 229 -14.85 20.86 -9.54
N ALA A 230 -13.58 21.08 -9.90
CA ALA A 230 -12.68 20.01 -10.35
C ALA A 230 -12.41 18.97 -9.23
N GLU A 231 -12.20 19.43 -8.00
CA GLU A 231 -12.07 18.55 -6.82
C GLU A 231 -13.34 17.72 -6.58
N THR A 232 -14.51 18.36 -6.73
CA THR A 232 -15.82 17.70 -6.59
C THR A 232 -16.01 16.60 -7.64
N ILE A 233 -15.67 16.87 -8.90
CA ILE A 233 -15.75 15.89 -9.99
C ILE A 233 -14.86 14.68 -9.67
N ASN A 234 -13.59 14.91 -9.32
CA ASN A 234 -12.69 13.83 -8.93
C ASN A 234 -13.25 13.02 -7.75
N TYR A 235 -13.74 13.70 -6.70
CA TYR A 235 -14.30 13.03 -5.53
C TYR A 235 -15.48 12.12 -5.86
N ILE A 236 -16.36 12.58 -6.74
CA ILE A 236 -17.53 11.83 -7.18
C ILE A 236 -17.12 10.64 -8.04
N TYR A 237 -16.35 10.85 -9.11
CA TYR A 237 -16.11 9.79 -10.10
C TYR A 237 -15.38 8.58 -9.51
N TYR A 238 -14.39 8.78 -8.65
CA TYR A 238 -13.78 7.64 -7.97
C TYR A 238 -14.67 7.07 -6.85
N ASN A 239 -15.53 7.86 -6.19
CA ASN A 239 -16.58 7.28 -5.33
C ASN A 239 -17.45 6.32 -6.13
N LEU A 240 -17.90 6.73 -7.32
CA LEU A 240 -18.71 5.93 -8.22
C LEU A 240 -17.98 4.64 -8.60
N ALA A 241 -16.73 4.76 -9.06
CA ALA A 241 -15.93 3.61 -9.45
C ALA A 241 -15.70 2.61 -8.30
N VAL A 242 -15.43 3.11 -7.09
CA VAL A 242 -15.11 2.27 -5.92
C VAL A 242 -16.36 1.68 -5.26
N LYS A 243 -17.45 2.44 -5.15
CA LYS A 243 -18.63 2.06 -4.33
C LYS A 243 -19.87 1.69 -5.12
N TYR A 244 -20.04 2.27 -6.30
CA TYR A 244 -21.28 2.15 -7.06
C TYR A 244 -21.03 1.60 -8.47
N PRO A 245 -20.33 0.46 -8.61
CA PRO A 245 -19.93 -0.05 -9.93
C PRO A 245 -21.10 -0.54 -10.80
N ARG A 246 -22.34 -0.60 -10.29
CA ARG A 246 -23.53 -0.92 -11.11
C ARG A 246 -24.13 0.29 -11.83
N ILE A 247 -23.51 1.46 -11.71
CA ILE A 247 -23.87 2.62 -12.53
C ILE A 247 -23.17 2.41 -13.87
N GLU A 248 -23.94 2.25 -14.94
CA GLU A 248 -23.41 1.88 -16.25
C GLU A 248 -23.11 3.09 -17.14
N THR A 249 -23.80 4.21 -16.92
CA THR A 249 -23.66 5.40 -17.76
C THR A 249 -23.73 6.68 -16.94
N ILE A 250 -22.77 7.57 -17.21
CA ILE A 250 -22.74 8.94 -16.71
C ILE A 250 -22.81 9.86 -17.92
N TYR A 251 -23.82 10.69 -17.97
CA TYR A 251 -23.95 11.77 -18.95
C TYR A 251 -23.24 13.01 -18.42
N SER A 252 -22.26 13.50 -19.17
CA SER A 252 -21.53 14.74 -18.88
C SER A 252 -21.58 15.66 -20.09
N PRO A 253 -21.89 16.96 -19.92
CA PRO A 253 -21.88 17.94 -21.00
C PRO A 253 -20.48 18.15 -21.58
N TYR A 254 -19.43 17.79 -20.83
CA TYR A 254 -18.04 18.03 -21.23
C TYR A 254 -17.56 17.05 -22.34
N VAL A 255 -18.02 15.80 -22.34
CA VAL A 255 -17.66 14.83 -23.40
C VAL A 255 -18.15 15.30 -24.78
N THR A 256 -19.23 16.07 -24.83
CA THR A 256 -19.75 16.66 -26.07
C THR A 256 -18.74 17.60 -26.70
N LEU A 257 -18.11 18.45 -25.89
CA LEU A 257 -17.16 19.47 -26.33
C LEU A 257 -15.91 18.89 -26.95
N THR A 258 -15.38 17.82 -26.36
CA THR A 258 -14.13 17.20 -26.83
C THR A 258 -14.35 16.40 -28.11
N ARG A 259 -15.53 15.81 -28.32
CA ARG A 259 -15.85 15.03 -29.52
C ARG A 259 -16.34 15.85 -30.71
N ASN A 260 -17.18 16.87 -30.49
CA ASN A 260 -17.95 17.48 -31.56
C ASN A 260 -17.79 19.01 -31.57
N LYS A 261 -16.87 19.48 -32.42
CA LYS A 261 -16.62 20.91 -32.62
C LYS A 261 -17.86 21.67 -33.10
N TRP A 262 -18.75 21.05 -33.87
CA TRP A 262 -19.99 21.66 -34.36
C TRP A 262 -21.05 21.85 -33.26
N LEU A 263 -21.22 20.89 -32.34
CA LEU A 263 -22.15 21.03 -31.21
C LEU A 263 -21.72 22.12 -30.21
N LYS A 264 -20.40 22.41 -30.14
CA LYS A 264 -19.87 23.55 -29.38
C LYS A 264 -20.45 24.89 -29.87
N ASP A 265 -20.71 25.02 -31.17
CA ASP A 265 -21.19 26.26 -31.76
C ASP A 265 -22.70 26.46 -31.49
N ILE A 266 -23.50 25.38 -31.49
CA ILE A 266 -24.95 25.42 -31.19
C ILE A 266 -25.24 25.74 -29.72
N HIS A 267 -24.45 25.19 -28.81
CA HIS A 267 -24.69 25.33 -27.36
C HIS A 267 -23.73 26.30 -26.67
N ALA A 268 -23.10 27.21 -27.43
CA ALA A 268 -22.15 28.20 -26.91
C ALA A 268 -22.75 29.07 -25.77
N GLU A 269 -24.07 29.25 -25.73
CA GLU A 269 -24.78 30.03 -24.70
C GLU A 269 -25.07 29.25 -23.41
N LEU A 270 -25.16 27.91 -23.49
CA LEU A 270 -25.35 27.02 -22.32
C LEU A 270 -24.02 26.71 -21.61
N LEU A 271 -22.92 27.22 -22.16
CA LEU A 271 -21.58 26.98 -21.67
C LEU A 271 -20.99 28.30 -21.16
N PRO A 272 -20.69 28.42 -19.86
CA PRO A 272 -19.67 29.40 -19.46
C PRO A 272 -18.36 29.15 -20.22
N ALA A 273 -17.48 30.15 -20.25
CA ALA A 273 -16.08 29.94 -20.59
C ALA A 273 -15.46 28.95 -19.58
N LEU A 274 -15.56 27.65 -19.87
CA LEU A 274 -15.11 26.60 -18.98
C LEU A 274 -13.60 26.72 -18.79
N ASP A 275 -13.20 26.71 -17.53
CA ASP A 275 -11.83 26.76 -17.11
C ASP A 275 -11.05 25.54 -17.60
N THR A 276 -9.80 25.74 -18.03
CA THR A 276 -8.85 24.68 -18.43
C THR A 276 -8.67 23.57 -17.38
N ARG A 277 -8.95 23.84 -16.10
CA ARG A 277 -8.93 22.82 -15.04
C ARG A 277 -9.98 21.74 -15.25
N TYR A 278 -11.21 22.11 -15.64
CA TYR A 278 -12.26 21.15 -15.95
C TYR A 278 -11.87 20.27 -17.13
N ILE A 279 -11.25 20.88 -18.15
CA ILE A 279 -10.73 20.16 -19.32
C ILE A 279 -9.77 19.06 -18.89
N HIS A 280 -8.77 19.44 -18.11
CA HIS A 280 -7.74 18.52 -17.65
C HIS A 280 -8.30 17.43 -16.72
N THR A 281 -9.27 17.75 -15.86
CA THR A 281 -9.92 16.76 -14.99
C THR A 281 -10.60 15.66 -15.80
N TYR A 282 -11.39 16.01 -16.81
CA TYR A 282 -12.06 15.01 -17.64
C TYR A 282 -11.09 14.26 -18.56
N GLU A 283 -10.06 14.91 -19.10
CA GLU A 283 -8.98 14.25 -19.86
C GLU A 283 -8.27 13.18 -19.00
N ASN A 284 -7.99 13.49 -17.74
CA ASN A 284 -7.45 12.53 -16.80
C ASN A 284 -8.44 11.38 -16.54
N LEU A 285 -9.72 11.67 -16.31
CA LEU A 285 -10.75 10.66 -16.08
C LEU A 285 -10.90 9.69 -17.26
N ILE A 286 -11.00 10.17 -18.50
CA ILE A 286 -11.13 9.30 -19.68
C ILE A 286 -9.86 8.49 -19.99
N SER A 287 -8.72 8.85 -19.37
CA SER A 287 -7.49 8.05 -19.44
C SER A 287 -7.51 6.84 -18.52
N LYS A 288 -8.41 6.81 -17.51
CA LYS A 288 -8.49 5.71 -16.55
C LYS A 288 -9.13 4.48 -17.19
N PRO A 289 -8.62 3.27 -16.94
CA PRO A 289 -9.08 2.04 -17.60
C PRO A 289 -10.51 1.61 -17.21
N TRP A 290 -11.04 2.16 -16.13
CA TRP A 290 -12.40 1.91 -15.66
C TRP A 290 -13.44 2.90 -16.20
N ILE A 291 -13.04 3.85 -17.05
CA ILE A 291 -13.94 4.70 -17.83
C ILE A 291 -13.76 4.38 -19.31
N THR A 292 -14.87 4.30 -20.04
CA THR A 292 -14.84 4.28 -21.51
C THR A 292 -15.75 5.36 -22.06
N ILE A 293 -15.42 5.87 -23.24
CA ILE A 293 -16.29 6.75 -24.04
C ILE A 293 -16.89 5.99 -25.24
N LYS A 294 -16.58 4.71 -25.37
CA LYS A 294 -17.06 3.85 -26.45
C LYS A 294 -18.23 3.01 -25.94
N SER A 295 -19.06 2.53 -26.86
CA SER A 295 -20.11 1.57 -26.56
C SER A 295 -19.48 0.19 -26.34
N GLU A 296 -18.98 -0.06 -25.14
CA GLU A 296 -18.33 -1.31 -24.72
C GLU A 296 -19.07 -1.91 -23.52
N GLU A 297 -18.94 -3.22 -23.31
CA GLU A 297 -19.56 -3.89 -22.16
C GLU A 297 -18.88 -3.45 -20.85
N THR A 298 -19.69 -2.92 -19.92
CA THR A 298 -19.22 -2.48 -18.59
C THR A 298 -19.31 -3.61 -17.56
N THR A 299 -18.46 -3.56 -16.54
CA THR A 299 -18.49 -4.49 -15.39
C THR A 299 -19.12 -3.85 -14.15
N SER A 300 -19.72 -4.67 -13.29
CA SER A 300 -20.26 -4.25 -11.99
C SER A 300 -19.28 -4.48 -10.82
N ILE A 301 -18.01 -4.72 -11.11
CA ILE A 301 -16.96 -4.96 -10.12
C ILE A 301 -16.11 -3.70 -9.98
N SER A 302 -15.86 -3.27 -8.74
CA SER A 302 -14.92 -2.17 -8.46
C SER A 302 -13.56 -2.45 -9.10
N PRO A 303 -12.93 -1.46 -9.76
CA PRO A 303 -11.63 -1.64 -10.40
C PRO A 303 -10.50 -1.64 -9.37
N TYR A 304 -10.80 -1.28 -8.12
CA TYR A 304 -9.86 -1.24 -7.01
C TYR A 304 -10.16 -2.32 -5.96
N THR A 305 -9.11 -2.94 -5.45
CA THR A 305 -9.15 -3.92 -4.36
C THR A 305 -8.41 -3.39 -3.14
N ALA A 306 -8.98 -3.52 -1.95
CA ALA A 306 -8.35 -3.08 -0.71
C ALA A 306 -7.09 -3.90 -0.40
N LEU A 307 -5.98 -3.21 -0.11
CA LEU A 307 -4.74 -3.85 0.34
C LEU A 307 -4.79 -4.14 1.84
N LYS A 308 -4.23 -5.29 2.20
CA LYS A 308 -4.11 -5.81 3.57
C LYS A 308 -2.64 -5.90 3.97
N ASP A 309 -2.42 -5.97 5.28
CA ASP A 309 -1.09 -6.22 5.84
C ASP A 309 -0.54 -7.52 5.22
N TYR A 310 0.69 -7.42 4.73
CA TYR A 310 1.48 -8.43 4.05
C TYR A 310 0.99 -8.85 2.66
N ASP A 311 0.10 -8.08 2.02
CA ASP A 311 -0.17 -8.26 0.59
C ASP A 311 1.11 -8.03 -0.21
N THR A 312 1.29 -8.83 -1.27
CA THR A 312 2.48 -8.79 -2.12
C THR A 312 2.25 -7.91 -3.33
N LEU A 313 3.20 -7.02 -3.59
CA LEU A 313 3.21 -6.14 -4.74
C LEU A 313 4.42 -6.44 -5.63
N SER A 314 4.20 -6.31 -6.94
CA SER A 314 5.20 -6.46 -7.98
C SER A 314 4.81 -5.57 -9.16
N ASN A 315 5.80 -5.04 -9.87
CA ASN A 315 5.64 -4.02 -10.92
C ASN A 315 5.03 -2.71 -10.41
N ASP A 316 4.89 -1.74 -11.31
CA ASP A 316 4.24 -0.48 -10.98
C ASP A 316 2.78 -0.70 -10.58
N VAL A 317 2.41 -0.17 -9.41
CA VAL A 317 1.04 -0.27 -8.90
C VAL A 317 0.43 1.09 -8.68
N GLU A 318 -0.77 1.30 -9.23
CA GLU A 318 -1.58 2.48 -8.93
C GLU A 318 -2.40 2.21 -7.66
N LEU A 319 -2.25 3.08 -6.67
CA LEU A 319 -2.96 3.01 -5.40
C LEU A 319 -3.82 4.25 -5.19
N ILE A 320 -4.89 4.09 -4.42
CA ILE A 320 -5.75 5.20 -3.98
C ILE A 320 -6.20 5.02 -2.55
N LEU A 321 -6.32 6.13 -1.80
CA LEU A 321 -7.03 6.12 -0.53
C LEU A 321 -8.52 5.88 -0.74
N SER A 322 -9.06 4.87 -0.06
CA SER A 322 -10.48 4.59 -0.07
C SER A 322 -11.30 5.85 0.25
N PRO A 323 -12.37 6.14 -0.49
CA PRO A 323 -13.28 7.23 -0.16
C PRO A 323 -13.94 7.09 1.22
N ASP A 324 -13.97 5.87 1.79
CA ASP A 324 -14.49 5.60 3.14
C ASP A 324 -13.45 5.72 4.25
N SER A 325 -12.19 6.01 3.89
CA SER A 325 -11.10 6.08 4.84
C SER A 325 -11.46 7.02 6.01
N PRO A 326 -11.29 6.59 7.26
CA PRO A 326 -11.45 7.45 8.43
C PRO A 326 -10.59 8.72 8.38
N LEU A 327 -9.52 8.72 7.58
CA LEU A 327 -8.67 9.89 7.37
C LEU A 327 -9.40 11.03 6.64
N LEU A 328 -10.45 10.73 5.88
CA LEU A 328 -11.22 11.73 5.13
C LEU A 328 -12.46 12.23 5.88
N LYS A 329 -12.73 11.72 7.10
CA LYS A 329 -13.94 12.07 7.84
C LYS A 329 -13.83 13.47 8.43
N THR A 330 -14.84 14.29 8.16
CA THR A 330 -14.98 15.61 8.80
C THR A 330 -15.37 15.44 10.27
N HIS A 331 -14.60 16.02 11.18
CA HIS A 331 -14.86 16.03 12.61
C HIS A 331 -15.54 17.34 13.04
N LYS A 332 -16.35 17.28 14.10
CA LYS A 332 -16.94 18.48 14.73
C LYS A 332 -15.86 19.48 15.17
N ASN A 333 -14.72 18.98 15.62
CA ASN A 333 -13.57 19.81 15.94
C ASN A 333 -12.70 19.98 14.69
N LYS A 334 -12.68 21.19 14.12
CA LYS A 334 -11.92 21.52 12.90
C LYS A 334 -10.43 21.24 13.01
N SER A 335 -9.82 21.35 14.20
CA SER A 335 -8.40 21.01 14.38
C SER A 335 -8.12 19.51 14.24
N LYS A 336 -9.15 18.66 14.23
CA LYS A 336 -9.06 17.23 13.96
C LYS A 336 -9.40 16.88 12.51
N ASN A 337 -9.68 17.87 11.66
CA ASN A 337 -9.90 17.61 10.24
C ASN A 337 -8.56 17.45 9.53
N THR A 338 -8.51 16.49 8.62
CA THR A 338 -7.37 16.33 7.71
C THR A 338 -7.38 17.47 6.70
N SER A 339 -6.25 18.16 6.60
CA SER A 339 -5.94 19.19 5.61
C SER A 339 -5.07 18.63 4.49
N TYR A 340 -4.17 17.69 4.80
CA TYR A 340 -3.37 16.98 3.81
C TYR A 340 -2.87 15.64 4.37
N ILE A 341 -2.50 14.74 3.48
CA ILE A 341 -1.92 13.45 3.78
C ILE A 341 -0.50 13.40 3.21
N ASN A 342 0.45 13.00 4.04
CA ASN A 342 1.83 12.69 3.65
C ASN A 342 1.99 11.18 3.64
N TYR A 343 2.09 10.60 2.45
CA TYR A 343 2.42 9.21 2.24
C TYR A 343 3.91 8.98 2.39
N ARG A 344 4.26 8.03 3.25
CA ARG A 344 5.64 7.59 3.45
C ARG A 344 5.76 6.11 3.18
N ILE A 345 6.86 5.72 2.57
CA ILE A 345 7.27 4.33 2.47
C ILE A 345 8.59 4.22 3.24
N ASN A 346 8.59 3.33 4.23
CA ASN A 346 9.68 3.22 5.20
C ASN A 346 9.93 4.55 5.92
N THR A 347 11.09 5.16 5.69
CA THR A 347 11.51 6.46 6.25
C THR A 347 11.27 7.61 5.28
N GLN A 348 11.09 7.34 3.98
CA GLN A 348 11.07 8.34 2.91
C GLN A 348 9.68 8.94 2.70
N VAL A 349 9.62 10.24 2.43
CA VAL A 349 8.40 10.93 1.98
C VAL A 349 8.21 10.60 0.50
N PHE A 350 7.07 10.00 0.18
CA PHE A 350 6.76 9.58 -1.18
C PHE A 350 5.88 10.59 -1.90
N LYS A 351 4.77 11.01 -1.27
CA LYS A 351 3.82 11.97 -1.86
C LYS A 351 3.10 12.75 -0.77
N VAL A 352 2.86 14.04 -1.00
CA VAL A 352 2.01 14.88 -0.16
C VAL A 352 0.82 15.34 -0.98
N GLN A 353 -0.38 15.22 -0.42
CA GLN A 353 -1.61 15.53 -1.15
C GLN A 353 -2.67 16.14 -0.24
N SER A 354 -3.34 17.19 -0.72
CA SER A 354 -4.31 17.98 0.06
C SER A 354 -5.76 17.80 -0.37
N TYR A 355 -5.99 17.23 -1.55
CA TYR A 355 -7.31 17.07 -2.15
C TYR A 355 -7.43 15.70 -2.82
N TYR A 356 -8.67 15.26 -2.97
CA TYR A 356 -9.00 14.00 -3.63
C TYR A 356 -8.80 14.13 -5.17
N PRO A 357 -8.36 13.10 -5.91
CA PRO A 357 -8.15 11.70 -5.54
C PRO A 357 -6.78 11.49 -4.94
N TYR A 358 -6.71 11.02 -3.68
CA TYR A 358 -5.46 10.68 -3.00
C TYR A 358 -4.80 9.43 -3.61
N GLU A 359 -4.44 9.55 -4.88
CA GLU A 359 -3.85 8.53 -5.73
C GLU A 359 -2.33 8.62 -5.69
N LEU A 360 -1.64 7.50 -5.90
CA LEU A 360 -0.20 7.46 -6.07
C LEU A 360 0.19 6.25 -6.91
N THR A 361 1.19 6.41 -7.76
CA THR A 361 1.82 5.29 -8.48
C THR A 361 3.08 4.90 -7.74
N LEU A 362 3.20 3.62 -7.39
CA LEU A 362 4.35 3.07 -6.70
C LEU A 362 5.18 2.22 -7.67
N ASP A 363 6.40 2.68 -7.98
CA ASP A 363 7.42 1.87 -8.64
C ASP A 363 8.04 0.91 -7.60
N THR A 364 7.61 -0.36 -7.63
CA THR A 364 8.12 -1.35 -6.69
C THR A 364 9.57 -1.72 -6.96
N THR A 365 10.09 -1.51 -8.17
CA THR A 365 11.45 -1.89 -8.55
C THR A 365 12.52 -1.03 -7.87
N SER A 366 12.15 0.20 -7.51
CA SER A 366 12.94 1.13 -6.71
C SER A 366 13.02 0.75 -5.22
N LEU A 367 12.09 -0.10 -4.73
CA LEU A 367 12.01 -0.49 -3.33
C LEU A 367 12.81 -1.78 -3.04
N PRO A 368 13.37 -1.90 -1.83
CA PRO A 368 14.02 -3.14 -1.39
C PRO A 368 13.00 -4.29 -1.31
N ASN A 369 13.42 -5.49 -1.69
CA ASN A 369 12.59 -6.69 -1.52
C ASN A 369 12.30 -6.98 -0.04
N GLY A 370 11.14 -7.59 0.23
CA GLY A 370 10.65 -7.87 1.57
C GLY A 370 9.64 -6.84 2.07
N ILE A 371 9.51 -6.74 3.40
CA ILE A 371 8.50 -5.92 4.05
C ILE A 371 8.86 -4.44 3.96
N ASN A 372 8.01 -3.67 3.28
CA ASN A 372 8.05 -2.22 3.18
C ASN A 372 6.85 -1.62 3.90
N ARG A 373 7.08 -0.62 4.75
CA ARG A 373 6.02 -0.03 5.57
C ARG A 373 5.43 1.20 4.90
N PHE A 374 4.19 1.10 4.43
CA PHE A 374 3.43 2.23 3.92
C PHE A 374 2.70 2.94 5.07
N LYS A 375 2.89 4.26 5.19
CA LYS A 375 2.24 5.10 6.20
C LYS A 375 1.48 6.24 5.51
N ALA A 376 0.28 6.54 6.00
CA ALA A 376 -0.45 7.74 5.63
C ALA A 376 -0.53 8.67 6.84
N LEU A 377 0.29 9.71 6.86
CA LEU A 377 0.30 10.70 7.93
C LEU A 377 -0.71 11.80 7.59
N ALA A 378 -1.84 11.84 8.29
CA ALA A 378 -2.84 12.89 8.14
C ALA A 378 -2.48 14.08 9.04
N TYR A 379 -2.40 15.26 8.42
CA TYR A 379 -2.10 16.53 9.08
C TYR A 379 -3.32 17.42 9.06
N ASN A 380 -3.49 18.23 10.11
CA ASN A 380 -4.46 19.32 10.10
C ASN A 380 -3.88 20.61 9.49
N ASN A 381 -4.69 21.66 9.44
CA ASN A 381 -4.35 22.96 8.83
C ASN A 381 -3.23 23.73 9.54
N ILE A 382 -2.84 23.35 10.77
CA ILE A 382 -1.70 23.93 11.51
C ILE A 382 -0.47 23.02 11.47
N GLY A 383 -0.46 21.96 10.66
CA GLY A 383 0.69 21.09 10.46
C GLY A 383 0.95 20.07 11.57
N THR A 384 -0.04 19.77 12.43
CA THR A 384 0.07 18.71 13.43
C THR A 384 -0.47 17.39 12.89
N ILE A 385 0.22 16.28 13.17
CA ILE A 385 -0.24 14.93 12.82
C ILE A 385 -1.43 14.56 13.71
N ILE A 386 -2.57 14.24 13.10
CA ILE A 386 -3.79 13.82 13.79
C ILE A 386 -4.03 12.31 13.69
N SER A 387 -3.47 11.65 12.67
CA SER A 387 -3.56 10.21 12.47
C SER A 387 -2.38 9.71 11.63
N ALA A 388 -1.90 8.51 11.91
CA ALA A 388 -0.75 7.91 11.24
C ALA A 388 -0.90 6.39 11.06
N PRO A 389 -1.97 5.89 10.41
CA PRO A 389 -2.11 4.47 10.10
C PRO A 389 -0.96 3.96 9.24
N SER A 390 -0.70 2.66 9.33
CA SER A 390 0.34 2.00 8.56
C SER A 390 -0.02 0.58 8.19
N ILE A 391 0.41 0.17 7.01
CA ILE A 391 0.29 -1.19 6.50
C ILE A 391 1.68 -1.66 6.05
N ASP A 392 2.01 -2.91 6.34
CA ASP A 392 3.26 -3.54 5.91
C ASP A 392 2.98 -4.29 4.61
N LEU A 393 3.67 -3.97 3.51
CA LEU A 393 3.47 -4.58 2.20
C LEU A 393 4.71 -5.39 1.83
N ILE A 394 4.54 -6.53 1.17
CA ILE A 394 5.67 -7.35 0.71
C ILE A 394 6.02 -6.93 -0.71
N ILE A 395 7.25 -6.49 -0.93
CA ILE A 395 7.80 -6.23 -2.27
C ILE A 395 8.58 -7.46 -2.72
N SER A 396 8.29 -7.95 -3.93
CA SER A 396 8.98 -9.09 -4.52
C SER A 396 9.29 -8.82 -5.98
N ASN A 397 10.50 -8.32 -6.24
CA ASN A 397 11.03 -8.08 -7.58
C ASN A 397 12.15 -9.09 -7.90
N ASP A 398 12.28 -9.44 -9.17
CA ASP A 398 13.32 -10.36 -9.66
C ASP A 398 14.68 -9.67 -9.95
N ASN A 399 14.84 -8.40 -9.58
CA ASN A 399 15.93 -7.52 -10.02
C ASN A 399 17.19 -7.52 -9.14
N VAL A 400 17.25 -8.33 -8.08
CA VAL A 400 18.43 -8.37 -7.19
C VAL A 400 19.56 -9.17 -7.84
N SER A 401 20.69 -8.49 -8.07
CA SER A 401 21.90 -9.10 -8.65
C SER A 401 22.45 -10.23 -7.78
N PRO A 402 23.10 -11.25 -8.38
CA PRO A 402 23.91 -12.19 -7.64
C PRO A 402 24.99 -11.45 -6.83
N ARG A 403 25.32 -11.98 -5.66
CA ARG A 403 26.43 -11.48 -4.85
C ARG A 403 27.79 -11.82 -5.48
N VAL A 404 28.79 -11.01 -5.20
CA VAL A 404 30.18 -11.27 -5.61
C VAL A 404 30.68 -12.59 -5.00
N THR A 405 31.42 -13.37 -5.78
CA THR A 405 32.03 -14.62 -5.30
C THR A 405 33.05 -14.35 -4.20
N ARG A 406 32.88 -15.00 -3.04
CA ARG A 406 33.85 -14.90 -1.94
C ARG A 406 35.14 -15.66 -2.26
N LEU A 407 36.26 -15.21 -1.69
CA LEU A 407 37.51 -15.96 -1.68
C LEU A 407 37.37 -17.14 -0.71
N GLN A 408 36.80 -18.25 -1.19
CA GLN A 408 36.65 -19.46 -0.39
C GLN A 408 37.86 -20.37 -0.54
N LYS A 409 38.37 -20.83 0.60
CA LYS A 409 39.26 -21.98 0.61
C LYS A 409 38.39 -23.22 0.56
N HIS A 410 38.40 -23.93 -0.58
CA HIS A 410 37.70 -25.20 -0.66
C HIS A 410 38.38 -26.22 0.21
N TYR A 411 37.57 -26.93 0.98
CA TYR A 411 38.04 -27.99 1.82
C TYR A 411 37.14 -29.21 1.58
N SER A 412 37.63 -30.26 0.91
CA SER A 412 36.79 -31.42 0.61
C SER A 412 36.31 -32.13 1.89
N LEU A 413 35.27 -32.96 1.77
CA LEU A 413 34.79 -33.80 2.87
C LEU A 413 35.90 -34.76 3.36
N ASP A 414 36.77 -35.18 2.44
CA ASP A 414 37.76 -36.24 2.66
C ASP A 414 39.11 -35.72 3.19
N GLN A 415 39.35 -34.40 3.15
CA GLN A 415 40.64 -33.77 3.44
C GLN A 415 40.82 -33.23 4.87
N LYS A 416 40.07 -33.72 5.87
CA LYS A 416 39.96 -32.99 7.14
C LYS A 416 40.27 -33.74 8.43
N PRO A 417 40.93 -33.08 9.40
CA PRO A 417 40.51 -33.24 10.78
C PRO A 417 39.09 -32.65 10.94
N ILE A 418 38.15 -33.46 11.42
CA ILE A 418 36.83 -32.98 11.85
C ILE A 418 37.08 -32.08 13.06
N TYR A 419 36.77 -30.79 12.96
CA TYR A 419 36.84 -29.90 14.11
C TYR A 419 35.98 -30.48 15.24
N THR A 420 36.60 -30.89 16.34
CA THR A 420 35.96 -31.72 17.38
C THR A 420 35.33 -30.92 18.51
N SER A 421 35.61 -29.63 18.62
CA SER A 421 35.06 -28.80 19.68
C SER A 421 33.59 -28.49 19.45
N GLU A 422 32.81 -28.45 20.53
CA GLU A 422 31.41 -28.04 20.49
C GLU A 422 31.24 -26.53 20.24
N TYR A 423 32.31 -25.73 20.29
CA TYR A 423 32.29 -24.28 20.06
C TYR A 423 33.21 -23.87 18.92
N ILE A 424 32.73 -23.02 18.01
CA ILE A 424 33.58 -22.33 17.03
C ILE A 424 33.83 -20.91 17.53
N PRO A 425 35.10 -20.49 17.72
CA PRO A 425 35.42 -19.15 18.17
C PRO A 425 34.95 -18.07 17.19
N ILE A 426 34.31 -17.03 17.73
CA ILE A 426 33.85 -15.88 16.97
C ILE A 426 34.32 -14.62 17.71
N LEU A 427 35.27 -13.89 17.12
CA LEU A 427 35.80 -12.65 17.68
C LEU A 427 34.86 -11.48 17.38
N MET A 428 34.74 -10.56 18.33
CA MET A 428 33.96 -9.33 18.21
C MET A 428 34.87 -8.12 18.45
N TYR A 429 34.99 -7.29 17.42
CA TYR A 429 35.55 -5.95 17.47
C TYR A 429 34.46 -4.91 17.17
N HIS A 430 34.72 -3.62 17.40
CA HIS A 430 33.81 -2.53 17.00
C HIS A 430 34.58 -1.46 16.23
N THR A 431 35.39 -0.66 16.92
CA THR A 431 36.16 0.45 16.32
C THR A 431 37.66 0.17 16.34
N ILE A 432 38.38 0.76 15.39
CA ILE A 432 39.84 0.77 15.33
C ILE A 432 40.31 2.23 15.32
N ALA A 433 41.39 2.54 16.03
CA ALA A 433 41.99 3.88 16.05
C ALA A 433 43.51 3.78 16.19
N ASP A 434 44.25 4.85 15.89
CA ASP A 434 45.70 4.85 16.10
C ASP A 434 46.09 5.03 17.58
N THR A 435 45.20 5.57 18.40
CA THR A 435 45.36 5.70 19.84
C THR A 435 44.01 5.55 20.51
N VAL A 436 43.94 4.77 21.60
CA VAL A 436 42.71 4.51 22.34
C VAL A 436 42.76 5.19 23.70
N VAL A 437 41.68 5.88 24.06
CA VAL A 437 41.51 6.44 25.41
C VAL A 437 40.96 5.38 26.37
N PRO A 438 41.28 5.43 27.68
CA PRO A 438 40.88 4.41 28.65
C PRO A 438 39.37 4.10 28.66
N GLU A 439 38.53 5.09 28.43
CA GLU A 439 37.08 4.95 28.42
C GLU A 439 36.56 4.05 27.29
N ASP A 440 37.31 3.96 26.18
CA ASP A 440 36.93 3.25 24.97
C ASP A 440 37.63 1.89 24.82
N GLU A 441 38.53 1.51 25.72
CA GLU A 441 39.33 0.28 25.65
C GLU A 441 38.51 -1.01 25.49
N ASN A 442 37.23 -1.01 25.88
CA ASN A 442 36.36 -2.18 25.72
C ASN A 442 35.79 -2.35 24.31
N SER A 443 35.76 -1.28 23.51
CA SER A 443 35.10 -1.20 22.19
C SER A 443 35.95 -0.55 21.09
N CYS A 444 37.14 -0.08 21.41
CA CYS A 444 38.12 0.42 20.47
C CYS A 444 39.43 -0.35 20.66
N VAL A 445 40.09 -0.70 19.57
CA VAL A 445 41.41 -1.37 19.60
C VAL A 445 42.38 -0.55 18.77
N GLU A 446 43.60 -0.35 19.28
CA GLU A 446 44.64 0.32 18.52
C GLU A 446 44.98 -0.46 17.24
N THR A 447 45.22 0.23 16.13
CA THR A 447 45.55 -0.37 14.82
C THR A 447 46.72 -1.36 14.93
N SER A 448 47.74 -1.01 15.71
CA SER A 448 48.94 -1.83 15.96
C SER A 448 48.63 -3.09 16.78
N ILE A 449 47.77 -2.98 17.79
CA ILE A 449 47.33 -4.09 18.63
C ILE A 449 46.45 -5.03 17.82
N PHE A 450 45.49 -4.50 17.06
CA PHE A 450 44.63 -5.29 16.18
C PHE A 450 45.46 -6.08 15.16
N GLU A 451 46.43 -5.44 14.49
CA GLU A 451 47.33 -6.14 13.58
C GLU A 451 48.12 -7.26 14.30
N SER A 452 48.63 -7.00 15.49
CA SER A 452 49.40 -7.98 16.28
C SER A 452 48.54 -9.18 16.71
N GLN A 453 47.27 -8.94 17.07
CA GLN A 453 46.29 -9.97 17.36
C GLN A 453 46.02 -10.84 16.12
N ILE A 454 45.75 -10.22 14.97
CA ILE A 454 45.53 -10.93 13.69
C ILE A 454 46.75 -11.78 13.32
N LYS A 455 47.96 -11.22 13.40
CA LYS A 455 49.19 -11.94 13.12
C LYS A 455 49.37 -13.14 14.05
N SER A 456 49.12 -12.97 15.35
CA SER A 456 49.23 -14.06 16.32
C SER A 456 48.25 -15.21 16.06
N LEU A 457 47.02 -14.92 15.63
CA LEU A 457 46.07 -15.95 15.21
C LEU A 457 46.65 -16.83 14.09
N ILE A 458 47.18 -16.19 13.05
CA ILE A 458 47.76 -16.86 11.88
C ILE A 458 48.99 -17.67 12.29
N ASP A 459 49.91 -17.08 13.06
CA ASP A 459 51.14 -17.73 13.54
C ASP A 459 50.85 -18.96 14.42
N ASN A 460 49.71 -18.97 15.14
CA ASN A 460 49.26 -20.09 15.97
C ASN A 460 48.38 -21.11 15.23
N GLY A 461 48.27 -20.98 13.90
CA GLY A 461 47.58 -21.92 13.03
C GLY A 461 46.06 -21.76 12.98
N TYR A 462 45.50 -20.69 13.54
CA TYR A 462 44.09 -20.38 13.35
C TYR A 462 43.84 -19.99 11.89
N THR A 463 42.76 -20.51 11.33
CA THR A 463 42.36 -20.25 9.95
C THR A 463 41.04 -19.49 9.96
N PRO A 464 41.04 -18.19 9.58
CA PRO A 464 39.81 -17.45 9.45
C PRO A 464 38.88 -18.06 8.39
N ILE A 465 37.60 -18.19 8.73
CA ILE A 465 36.53 -18.74 7.88
C ILE A 465 35.38 -17.74 7.74
N THR A 466 34.45 -17.99 6.83
CA THR A 466 33.20 -17.24 6.66
C THR A 466 32.00 -17.95 7.30
N PHE A 467 30.88 -17.24 7.49
CA PHE A 467 29.63 -17.89 7.93
C PHE A 467 29.10 -18.89 6.89
N ASN A 468 29.38 -18.69 5.60
CA ASN A 468 29.04 -19.65 4.56
C ASN A 468 29.87 -20.95 4.66
N ASP A 469 31.15 -20.86 5.06
CA ASP A 469 31.95 -22.06 5.35
C ASP A 469 31.37 -22.82 6.55
N LEU A 470 30.93 -22.10 7.58
CA LEU A 470 30.24 -22.68 8.73
C LEU A 470 28.90 -23.34 8.34
N GLU A 471 28.11 -22.71 7.48
CA GLU A 471 26.86 -23.30 6.97
C GLU A 471 27.13 -24.58 6.20
N ASN A 472 28.08 -24.56 5.26
CA ASN A 472 28.47 -25.75 4.51
C ASN A 472 28.97 -26.89 5.40
N TYR A 473 29.62 -26.56 6.52
CA TYR A 473 30.00 -27.55 7.54
C TYR A 473 28.81 -28.18 8.23
N LEU A 474 27.90 -27.35 8.75
CA LEU A 474 26.71 -27.84 9.45
C LEU A 474 25.77 -28.64 8.53
N GLU A 475 25.81 -28.36 7.22
CA GLU A 475 25.04 -29.08 6.20
C GLU A 475 25.79 -30.28 5.59
N ASN A 476 26.98 -30.62 6.07
CA ASN A 476 27.82 -31.71 5.55
C ASN A 476 28.17 -31.57 4.05
N LYS A 477 28.29 -30.34 3.54
CA LYS A 477 28.72 -30.03 2.17
C LYS A 477 30.23 -29.87 2.05
N ALA A 478 30.89 -29.43 3.14
CA ALA A 478 32.33 -29.33 3.28
C ALA A 478 32.66 -29.30 4.78
N GLY A 479 33.66 -30.01 5.31
CA GLY A 479 34.10 -29.78 6.71
C GLY A 479 34.77 -28.40 7.03
N LEU A 480 35.52 -28.29 8.13
CA LEU A 480 36.32 -27.10 8.53
C LEU A 480 37.84 -27.35 8.67
N PRO A 481 38.69 -26.30 8.73
CA PRO A 481 40.08 -26.42 9.16
C PRO A 481 40.19 -26.86 10.63
N GLU A 482 41.40 -27.25 11.07
CA GLU A 482 41.65 -27.73 12.45
C GLU A 482 41.40 -26.68 13.52
N LYS A 483 41.71 -25.42 13.24
CA LYS A 483 41.50 -24.27 14.13
C LYS A 483 40.68 -23.18 13.42
N PRO A 484 39.39 -23.40 13.15
CA PRO A 484 38.54 -22.42 12.50
C PRO A 484 38.31 -21.23 13.43
N ILE A 485 38.27 -20.02 12.87
CA ILE A 485 37.90 -18.82 13.62
C ILE A 485 37.08 -17.88 12.75
N LEU A 486 36.04 -17.27 13.32
CA LEU A 486 35.28 -16.19 12.68
C LEU A 486 35.74 -14.86 13.26
N ILE A 487 36.04 -13.90 12.40
CA ILE A 487 36.42 -12.55 12.80
C ILE A 487 35.29 -11.61 12.43
N THR A 488 34.72 -10.91 13.42
CA THR A 488 33.56 -10.05 13.21
C THR A 488 33.76 -8.66 13.78
N MET A 489 33.15 -7.67 13.14
CA MET A 489 33.05 -6.29 13.62
C MET A 489 31.61 -5.83 13.60
N ASP A 490 31.20 -5.08 14.63
CA ASP A 490 29.86 -4.50 14.72
C ASP A 490 29.82 -3.04 14.25
N ASP A 491 28.60 -2.53 14.10
CA ASP A 491 28.21 -1.14 13.82
C ASP A 491 28.54 -0.57 12.43
N GLY A 492 29.59 -1.04 11.76
CA GLY A 492 29.98 -0.55 10.44
C GLY A 492 30.59 0.86 10.46
N TYR A 493 31.41 1.15 11.48
CA TYR A 493 32.16 2.40 11.59
C TYR A 493 33.13 2.60 10.42
N LEU A 494 33.37 3.86 10.04
CA LEU A 494 34.24 4.21 8.92
C LEU A 494 35.66 3.61 9.07
N ASN A 495 36.16 3.52 10.31
CA ASN A 495 37.45 2.91 10.62
C ASN A 495 37.54 1.39 10.37
N ASN A 496 36.41 0.68 10.26
CA ASN A 496 36.42 -0.70 9.78
C ASN A 496 36.88 -0.76 8.31
N TYR A 497 36.57 0.25 7.50
CA TYR A 497 37.03 0.37 6.12
C TYR A 497 38.42 1.01 6.02
N THR A 498 38.70 2.09 6.75
CA THR A 498 39.96 2.83 6.56
C THR A 498 41.16 2.20 7.27
N LEU A 499 40.96 1.48 8.38
CA LEU A 499 42.05 0.91 9.20
C LEU A 499 42.03 -0.63 9.25
N ALA A 500 40.87 -1.25 9.47
CA ALA A 500 40.81 -2.72 9.58
C ALA A 500 40.91 -3.44 8.23
N TYR A 501 40.20 -2.96 7.20
CA TYR A 501 40.21 -3.58 5.87
C TYR A 501 41.60 -3.68 5.21
N PRO A 502 42.51 -2.68 5.30
CA PRO A 502 43.90 -2.83 4.88
C PRO A 502 44.63 -4.02 5.53
N ILE A 503 44.36 -4.30 6.81
CA ILE A 503 44.95 -5.43 7.54
C ILE A 503 44.35 -6.74 7.03
N TYR A 504 43.03 -6.84 6.85
CA TYR A 504 42.41 -8.03 6.24
C TYR A 504 42.99 -8.33 4.85
N LYS A 505 43.22 -7.30 4.02
CA LYS A 505 43.90 -7.42 2.73
C LYS A 505 45.35 -7.88 2.87
N LYS A 506 46.13 -7.27 3.78
CA LYS A 506 47.55 -7.59 4.02
C LYS A 506 47.76 -9.07 4.35
N TYR A 507 46.87 -9.64 5.17
CA TYR A 507 46.94 -11.05 5.58
C TYR A 507 46.10 -11.97 4.68
N ASN A 508 45.34 -11.42 3.73
CA ASN A 508 44.42 -12.15 2.84
C ASN A 508 43.45 -13.07 3.61
N ILE A 509 42.78 -12.51 4.62
CA ILE A 509 41.86 -13.26 5.49
C ILE A 509 40.42 -12.76 5.39
N PRO A 510 39.42 -13.64 5.48
CA PRO A 510 38.02 -13.25 5.52
C PRO A 510 37.61 -12.65 6.87
N ALA A 511 36.61 -11.76 6.84
CA ALA A 511 35.94 -11.21 8.02
C ALA A 511 34.48 -10.83 7.71
N THR A 512 33.64 -10.76 8.74
CA THR A 512 32.22 -10.32 8.63
C THR A 512 32.01 -8.98 9.34
N LEU A 513 31.43 -8.00 8.66
CA LEU A 513 31.02 -6.72 9.27
C LEU A 513 29.49 -6.70 9.41
N PHE A 514 29.01 -6.53 10.64
CA PHE A 514 27.59 -6.34 10.93
C PHE A 514 27.25 -4.85 10.89
N VAL A 515 26.37 -4.48 9.97
CA VAL A 515 26.05 -3.07 9.67
C VAL A 515 24.57 -2.75 9.85
N SER A 516 24.26 -1.49 10.14
CA SER A 516 22.89 -0.98 10.11
C SER A 516 22.66 -0.16 8.84
N PRO A 517 21.90 -0.66 7.84
CA PRO A 517 21.73 0.02 6.55
C PRO A 517 21.25 1.47 6.64
N TYR A 518 20.43 1.80 7.64
CA TYR A 518 19.98 3.18 7.90
C TYR A 518 21.14 4.18 8.03
N TYR A 519 22.27 3.78 8.59
CA TYR A 519 23.45 4.64 8.71
C TYR A 519 24.34 4.62 7.47
N MET A 520 24.25 3.58 6.64
CA MET A 520 25.03 3.44 5.40
C MET A 520 24.42 4.17 4.20
N GLU A 521 23.10 4.39 4.21
CA GLU A 521 22.41 5.18 3.17
C GLU A 521 22.96 6.61 3.06
N GLN A 522 23.61 7.10 4.10
CA GLN A 522 24.36 8.36 4.09
C GLN A 522 25.80 8.07 3.62
N GLU A 523 26.11 8.41 2.38
CA GLU A 523 27.48 8.34 1.86
C GLU A 523 28.36 9.43 2.49
N ASN A 524 29.66 9.15 2.63
CA ASN A 524 30.68 10.10 3.11
C ASN A 524 30.44 10.69 4.52
N THR A 525 29.88 9.90 5.45
CA THR A 525 29.86 10.30 6.87
C THR A 525 31.19 10.00 7.54
N ASP A 526 31.58 10.82 8.52
CA ASP A 526 32.78 10.58 9.33
C ASP A 526 32.61 9.41 10.32
N ARG A 527 31.39 8.90 10.48
CA ARG A 527 31.06 7.89 11.49
C ARG A 527 30.96 6.47 10.93
N HIS A 528 30.19 6.25 9.88
CA HIS A 528 29.95 4.93 9.29
C HIS A 528 30.34 4.92 7.82
N PHE A 529 30.83 3.78 7.32
CA PHE A 529 31.09 3.64 5.89
C PHE A 529 29.78 3.51 5.10
N GLY A 530 29.75 4.09 3.90
CA GLY A 530 28.62 3.99 2.97
C GLY A 530 28.64 2.73 2.11
N PHE A 531 27.65 2.58 1.23
CA PHE A 531 27.55 1.43 0.33
C PHE A 531 28.67 1.40 -0.72
N ASN A 532 29.29 2.53 -1.06
CA ASN A 532 30.48 2.54 -1.92
C ASN A 532 31.64 1.73 -1.33
N ALA A 533 32.01 2.01 -0.08
CA ALA A 533 33.05 1.28 0.64
C ALA A 533 32.67 -0.20 0.85
N ALA A 534 31.40 -0.47 1.17
CA ALA A 534 30.89 -1.83 1.30
C ALA A 534 31.04 -2.63 0.00
N ARG A 535 30.74 -2.03 -1.16
CA ARG A 535 30.94 -2.66 -2.47
C ARG A 535 32.41 -2.97 -2.76
N GLU A 536 33.34 -2.06 -2.43
CA GLU A 536 34.78 -2.32 -2.59
C GLU A 536 35.23 -3.50 -1.72
N MET A 537 34.80 -3.51 -0.46
CA MET A 537 35.12 -4.57 0.49
C MET A 537 34.56 -5.93 0.03
N GLU A 538 33.30 -6.01 -0.42
CA GLU A 538 32.73 -7.25 -0.98
C GLU A 538 33.43 -7.66 -2.29
N ALA A 539 33.77 -6.70 -3.15
CA ALA A 539 34.44 -6.96 -4.43
C ALA A 539 35.81 -7.62 -4.25
N SER A 540 36.46 -7.44 -3.10
CA SER A 540 37.71 -8.15 -2.78
C SER A 540 37.52 -9.64 -2.49
N GLY A 541 36.27 -10.08 -2.24
CA GLY A 541 35.94 -11.45 -1.83
C GLY A 541 36.31 -11.78 -0.38
N LEU A 542 36.90 -10.85 0.37
CA LEU A 542 37.33 -11.06 1.77
C LEU A 542 36.24 -10.68 2.78
N ILE A 543 35.49 -9.62 2.52
CA ILE A 543 34.59 -9.03 3.50
C ILE A 543 33.14 -9.41 3.22
N ASP A 544 32.49 -9.90 4.27
CA ASP A 544 31.10 -10.32 4.28
C ASP A 544 30.27 -9.24 5.03
N ILE A 545 29.42 -8.49 4.32
CA ILE A 545 28.56 -7.47 4.94
C ILE A 545 27.20 -8.09 5.30
N GLU A 546 26.89 -8.11 6.59
CA GLU A 546 25.72 -8.76 7.18
C GLU A 546 24.98 -7.81 8.15
N SER A 547 23.82 -8.22 8.69
CA SER A 547 22.90 -7.28 9.34
C SER A 547 23.15 -7.09 10.85
N HIS A 548 23.20 -5.84 11.30
CA HIS A 548 23.11 -5.41 12.70
C HIS A 548 21.75 -4.73 13.01
N GLY A 549 20.68 -5.17 12.33
CA GLY A 549 19.39 -4.49 12.35
C GLY A 549 19.30 -3.34 11.35
N TYR A 550 18.11 -2.73 11.22
CA TYR A 550 17.94 -1.62 10.29
C TYR A 550 18.64 -0.34 10.74
N ASN A 551 18.40 0.09 11.99
CA ASN A 551 18.84 1.36 12.56
C ASN A 551 19.44 1.21 13.97
N HIS A 552 19.99 0.03 14.28
CA HIS A 552 20.57 -0.31 15.58
C HIS A 552 19.61 -0.25 16.80
N THR A 553 18.28 -0.23 16.59
CA THR A 553 17.32 -0.31 17.72
C THR A 553 17.41 -1.68 18.40
N PRO A 554 17.59 -1.75 19.73
CA PRO A 554 17.52 -3.01 20.49
C PRO A 554 16.19 -3.74 20.27
N PHE A 555 16.23 -5.03 19.94
CA PHE A 555 15.00 -5.77 19.58
C PHE A 555 14.07 -6.02 20.78
N THR A 556 14.56 -5.82 22.01
CA THR A 556 13.70 -5.78 23.22
C THR A 556 12.85 -4.52 23.32
N HIS A 557 13.12 -3.49 22.52
CA HIS A 557 12.32 -2.25 22.45
C HIS A 557 11.33 -2.26 21.28
N LEU A 558 11.32 -3.32 20.45
CA LEU A 558 10.49 -3.44 19.27
C LEU A 558 9.32 -4.39 19.52
N SER A 559 8.17 -4.08 18.91
CA SER A 559 7.08 -5.06 18.79
C SER A 559 7.50 -6.19 17.84
N LEU A 560 6.85 -7.36 17.88
CA LEU A 560 7.17 -8.44 16.92
C LEU A 560 6.89 -8.04 15.46
N ARG A 561 5.91 -7.16 15.21
CA ARG A 561 5.66 -6.58 13.88
C ARG A 561 6.87 -5.76 13.44
N ASP A 562 7.42 -4.94 14.32
CA ASP A 562 8.60 -4.13 14.04
C ASP A 562 9.87 -4.98 13.91
N VAL A 563 10.01 -6.06 14.68
CA VAL A 563 11.12 -7.01 14.50
C VAL A 563 11.10 -7.62 13.09
N LYS A 564 9.93 -8.05 12.60
CA LYS A 564 9.77 -8.55 11.21
C LYS A 564 10.12 -7.48 10.19
N TYR A 565 9.60 -6.27 10.38
CA TYR A 565 9.92 -5.14 9.51
C TYR A 565 11.43 -4.85 9.49
N HIS A 566 12.08 -4.72 10.65
CA HIS A 566 13.50 -4.39 10.77
C HIS A 566 14.42 -5.44 10.15
N ILE A 567 14.14 -6.73 10.34
CA ILE A 567 14.96 -7.79 9.72
C ILE A 567 14.76 -7.81 8.20
N SER A 568 13.51 -7.68 7.75
CA SER A 568 13.19 -7.78 6.33
C SER A 568 13.70 -6.57 5.54
N ILE A 569 13.51 -5.35 6.05
CA ILE A 569 13.98 -4.13 5.39
C ILE A 569 15.52 -4.05 5.40
N SER A 570 16.17 -4.48 6.48
CA SER A 570 17.63 -4.53 6.56
C SER A 570 18.21 -5.49 5.51
N LYS A 571 17.65 -6.70 5.41
CA LYS A 571 18.03 -7.65 4.36
C LYS A 571 17.80 -7.07 2.97
N GLY A 572 16.61 -6.53 2.72
CA GLY A 572 16.24 -5.99 1.41
C GLY A 572 17.16 -4.87 0.92
N ILE A 573 17.52 -3.93 1.80
CA ILE A 573 18.44 -2.84 1.45
C ILE A 573 19.86 -3.37 1.20
N LEU A 574 20.36 -4.30 2.02
CA LEU A 574 21.66 -4.93 1.80
C LEU A 574 21.69 -5.66 0.46
N GLU A 575 20.67 -6.46 0.16
CA GLU A 575 20.59 -7.22 -1.09
C GLU A 575 20.46 -6.30 -2.31
N GLN A 576 19.67 -5.24 -2.22
CA GLN A 576 19.54 -4.25 -3.29
C GLN A 576 20.88 -3.59 -3.64
N ASN A 577 21.75 -3.37 -2.65
CA ASN A 577 23.02 -2.65 -2.84
C ASN A 577 24.23 -3.56 -3.08
N LEU A 578 24.22 -4.79 -2.56
CA LEU A 578 25.37 -5.69 -2.49
C LEU A 578 25.11 -7.07 -3.12
N GLY A 579 23.87 -7.36 -3.51
CA GLY A 579 23.44 -8.64 -4.11
C GLY A 579 22.92 -9.66 -3.09
N LYS A 580 22.28 -10.73 -3.56
CA LYS A 580 21.59 -11.74 -2.73
C LYS A 580 22.50 -12.36 -1.66
N ARG A 581 22.03 -12.46 -0.41
CA ARG A 581 22.79 -13.11 0.67
C ARG A 581 22.58 -14.63 0.57
N ASP A 582 23.66 -15.38 0.40
CA ASP A 582 23.67 -16.84 0.40
C ASP A 582 23.50 -17.42 1.81
N THR A 583 24.26 -16.89 2.77
CA THR A 583 24.10 -17.13 4.20
C THR A 583 23.76 -15.81 4.87
N PHE A 584 22.52 -15.61 5.32
CA PHE A 584 22.12 -14.38 5.99
C PHE A 584 22.35 -14.47 7.50
N THR A 585 23.30 -13.67 8.00
CA THR A 585 23.70 -13.66 9.41
C THR A 585 23.26 -12.36 10.08
N PHE A 586 22.87 -12.47 11.35
CA PHE A 586 22.34 -11.35 12.11
C PHE A 586 23.00 -11.23 13.48
N ALA A 587 23.53 -10.03 13.79
CA ALA A 587 23.94 -9.67 15.13
C ALA A 587 22.90 -8.76 15.79
N TYR A 588 22.45 -9.10 17.00
CA TYR A 588 21.49 -8.28 17.73
C TYR A 588 22.17 -7.03 18.30
N PRO A 589 21.64 -5.81 18.06
CA PRO A 589 22.12 -4.59 18.71
C PRO A 589 22.20 -4.76 20.22
N GLN A 590 23.39 -4.52 20.78
CA GLN A 590 23.68 -4.66 22.21
C GLN A 590 23.34 -6.06 22.78
N PHE A 591 23.32 -7.10 21.94
CA PHE A 591 22.84 -8.44 22.27
C PHE A 591 21.39 -8.50 22.79
N ARG A 592 20.58 -7.46 22.61
CA ARG A 592 19.22 -7.39 23.19
C ARG A 592 18.23 -8.19 22.36
N ASN A 593 17.86 -9.37 22.86
CA ASN A 593 16.94 -10.29 22.21
C ASN A 593 16.07 -11.07 23.22
N THR A 594 14.96 -11.64 22.74
CA THR A 594 14.10 -12.57 23.50
C THR A 594 13.95 -13.88 22.74
N TYR A 595 13.37 -14.90 23.37
CA TYR A 595 13.01 -16.14 22.67
C TYR A 595 12.12 -15.89 21.44
N LEU A 596 11.13 -14.99 21.56
CA LEU A 596 10.21 -14.69 20.47
C LEU A 596 10.89 -13.96 19.32
N THR A 597 11.83 -13.06 19.60
CA THR A 597 12.59 -12.38 18.52
C THR A 597 13.49 -13.39 17.79
N ARG A 598 14.18 -14.27 18.51
CA ARG A 598 15.02 -15.31 17.90
C ARG A 598 14.23 -16.26 17.02
N LYS A 599 13.08 -16.74 17.52
CA LYS A 599 12.16 -17.56 16.75
C LYS A 599 11.66 -16.83 15.49
N THR A 600 11.33 -15.54 15.63
CA THR A 600 10.88 -14.72 14.49
C THR A 600 11.96 -14.64 13.41
N LEU A 601 13.23 -14.39 13.78
CA LEU A 601 14.32 -14.30 12.81
C LEU A 601 14.57 -15.64 12.10
N THR A 602 14.52 -16.76 12.82
CA THR A 602 14.58 -18.09 12.21
C THR A 602 13.47 -18.28 11.17
N THR A 603 12.22 -17.90 11.49
CA THR A 603 11.10 -17.99 10.53
C THR A 603 11.19 -17.02 9.36
N GLN A 604 12.04 -16.00 9.44
CA GLN A 604 12.32 -15.04 8.37
C GLN A 604 13.55 -15.44 7.53
N GLY A 605 14.10 -16.65 7.75
CA GLY A 605 15.21 -17.17 6.97
C GLY A 605 16.57 -16.60 7.37
N VAL A 606 16.76 -16.21 8.63
CA VAL A 606 18.09 -15.89 9.18
C VAL A 606 18.82 -17.19 9.53
N ASN A 607 19.93 -17.46 8.87
CA ASN A 607 20.74 -18.68 9.02
C ASN A 607 21.45 -18.71 10.37
N PHE A 608 22.10 -17.59 10.74
CA PHE A 608 22.88 -17.46 11.98
C PHE A 608 22.50 -16.22 12.79
N GLN A 609 22.45 -16.36 14.11
CA GLN A 609 22.04 -15.31 15.04
C GLN A 609 23.03 -15.17 16.20
N ILE A 610 23.64 -13.99 16.33
CA ILE A 610 24.63 -13.67 17.36
C ILE A 610 23.98 -12.95 18.53
N THR A 611 24.02 -13.56 19.71
CA THR A 611 23.06 -13.25 20.79
C THR A 611 23.70 -12.92 22.14
N LYS A 612 24.98 -13.26 22.36
CA LYS A 612 25.67 -12.99 23.64
C LYS A 612 27.18 -13.18 23.51
N LEU A 613 27.91 -12.85 24.58
CA LEU A 613 29.28 -13.28 24.82
C LEU A 613 29.38 -14.76 25.20
N ALA A 614 30.47 -15.39 24.75
CA ALA A 614 30.84 -16.77 25.02
C ALA A 614 31.41 -16.93 26.43
N LYS A 615 31.32 -18.15 26.95
CA LYS A 615 31.90 -18.60 28.22
C LYS A 615 32.23 -20.09 28.10
N SER A 616 33.01 -20.63 29.02
CA SER A 616 33.28 -22.08 29.07
C SER A 616 31.97 -22.90 29.03
N GLY A 617 31.97 -23.98 28.25
CA GLY A 617 30.79 -24.81 27.97
C GLY A 617 29.79 -24.18 26.99
N THR A 618 30.21 -23.20 26.18
CA THR A 618 29.38 -22.70 25.08
C THR A 618 29.33 -23.75 23.98
N GLY A 619 28.14 -24.04 23.45
CA GLY A 619 27.96 -24.91 22.29
C GLY A 619 27.55 -24.13 21.03
N LEU A 620 27.70 -24.79 19.88
CA LEU A 620 27.32 -24.29 18.56
C LEU A 620 25.81 -24.44 18.34
N GLN A 621 25.10 -23.32 18.30
CA GLN A 621 23.67 -23.27 17.99
C GLN A 621 23.42 -22.13 17.02
N SER A 622 22.96 -22.42 15.80
CA SER A 622 22.80 -21.41 14.74
C SER A 622 21.93 -20.22 15.14
N SER A 623 20.86 -20.46 15.89
CA SER A 623 19.97 -19.42 16.43
C SER A 623 20.46 -18.71 17.70
N HIS A 624 21.64 -19.07 18.22
CA HIS A 624 22.16 -18.58 19.50
C HIS A 624 23.70 -18.59 19.57
N LEU A 625 24.36 -18.15 18.50
CA LEU A 625 25.82 -18.02 18.46
C LEU A 625 26.31 -16.99 19.48
N LYS A 626 27.50 -17.25 20.02
CA LYS A 626 28.15 -16.42 21.04
C LYS A 626 29.56 -16.04 20.63
N ARG A 627 29.98 -14.82 21.02
CA ARG A 627 31.25 -14.22 20.62
C ARG A 627 32.19 -13.93 21.78
N ILE A 628 33.45 -13.69 21.47
CA ILE A 628 34.48 -13.23 22.39
C ILE A 628 34.67 -11.74 22.14
N ASN A 629 34.45 -10.91 23.16
CA ASN A 629 34.82 -9.49 23.08
C ASN A 629 36.34 -9.39 23.09
N VAL A 630 36.92 -8.65 22.14
CA VAL A 630 38.36 -8.39 22.11
C VAL A 630 38.61 -6.92 22.44
N PRO A 631 38.92 -6.57 23.70
CA PRO A 631 39.23 -5.20 24.09
C PRO A 631 40.65 -4.80 23.69
N ASN A 632 40.96 -3.51 23.73
CA ASN A 632 42.29 -2.94 23.51
C ASN A 632 43.35 -3.58 24.41
N THR A 633 42.97 -3.87 25.66
CA THR A 633 43.88 -4.38 26.70
C THR A 633 44.22 -5.85 26.53
N MET A 634 43.57 -6.57 25.60
CA MET A 634 43.82 -8.01 25.40
C MET A 634 45.07 -8.19 24.53
N SER A 635 46.15 -8.66 25.14
CA SER A 635 47.37 -9.01 24.41
C SER A 635 47.13 -10.17 23.44
N PRO A 636 47.98 -10.31 22.39
CA PRO A 636 47.91 -11.46 21.49
C PRO A 636 48.02 -12.80 22.23
N GLU A 637 48.83 -12.90 23.27
CA GLU A 637 49.00 -14.10 24.09
C GLU A 637 47.73 -14.44 24.88
N GLU A 638 47.10 -13.44 25.50
CA GLU A 638 45.83 -13.61 26.22
C GLU A 638 44.68 -14.00 25.29
N LEU A 639 44.67 -13.48 24.05
CA LEU A 639 43.71 -13.87 23.02
C LEU A 639 43.85 -15.37 22.71
N ILE A 640 45.07 -15.85 22.45
CA ILE A 640 45.31 -17.29 22.18
C ILE A 640 44.93 -18.16 23.38
N ALA A 641 45.31 -17.75 24.60
CA ALA A 641 44.95 -18.49 25.82
C ALA A 641 43.42 -18.57 26.01
N THR A 642 42.70 -17.47 25.72
CA THR A 642 41.23 -17.42 25.78
C THR A 642 40.59 -18.37 24.77
N LEU A 643 41.10 -18.40 23.53
CA LEU A 643 40.62 -19.29 22.49
C LEU A 643 40.81 -20.75 22.89
N GLN A 644 42.01 -21.12 23.32
CA GLN A 644 42.31 -22.46 23.80
C GLN A 644 41.38 -22.87 24.94
N SER A 645 41.18 -22.02 25.94
CA SER A 645 40.28 -22.32 27.07
C SER A 645 38.82 -22.56 26.66
N LEU A 646 38.35 -21.98 25.54
CA LEU A 646 36.99 -22.13 25.07
C LEU A 646 36.79 -23.32 24.11
N THR A 647 37.87 -23.81 23.49
CA THR A 647 37.81 -24.88 22.50
C THR A 647 38.39 -26.21 23.00
N SER A 648 39.07 -26.22 24.15
CA SER A 648 39.68 -27.42 24.77
C SER A 648 38.66 -28.45 25.25
#